data_AF-A0A7C1WXN7-F1
#
_entry.id   AF-A0A7C1WXN7-F1
#
_cell.length_a   1.000
_cell.length_b   1.000
_cell.length_c   1.000
_cell.angle_alpha   90.00
_cell.angle_beta   90.00
_cell.angle_gamma   90.00
#
_symmetry.space_group_name_H-M   'P 1'
#
loop_
_entity.id
_entity.type
_entity.pdbx_description
1 polymer ?
#
loop_
_entity_poly.entity_id
_entity_poly.type
_entity_poly.pdbx_seq_one_letter_code
_entity_poly.pdbx_strand_id
1 'polypeptide(L)'
;MGGEPAADRPRPAAAKYATTAVAPARRRARERPCRNGLLGARMGRLYQCRIHAPGSGRISRSAKYSPARSVPPALGTTGRGTSPEKTPHGPLGGGSAGRDRTRGFSDPGNGVCLLPAPNDVEGPREGETRSFTLTQATRIAMDTHRSKHGTLGVPAAPLWGALVTAVMLFGAACSNSSGAKKTSMSLTGTVTGPAGNAIAGATVYLIPTTAVSTQEITGAGVLAKTTLSFDEPLEDAVANSGATFPQAVTTASGSYTIATVPDGSYFLYAEPAATDTEHFPGGDHCREAADAVALRATTRNIVLSSGPSDAATFVGMSTCLTCHPDEEGQKTHAHRLGFAVPGNRGPLQDISQHPEVDDGLTYFTESADYTGGTPVYMYDLDASRGFDKYQTSLTDPSGSGGVVSFKLWLWKDTATSEYKITFENVGNPMDPNNLAERVVKLTYGGAVNKQRYMLEWPGLNGLYPVLQYQTHGDDSRYDRTRRQFRDYHLDFYVDRNGTDSDVSDDVLKTPDITKNISRNCIGCHAGNYTQYTDAVTGEVLAHTIADPMGTYDIDGDGLIDDLNNGCENCHGPGSEHVAANNERYVVVPDYLSPSRANQLCGRCHNRQEGADPIGNDHPLNANSEWPKPGISRAEFLADYVADDVNGPKQSKYWADFTHAKSHHQQYPDMVKSVHYRNHKELLTCFDCHDAHGDTGFERSLIADPEAPDTPLCMTCHADDISSTAEHTQAMIGVAHGAAVASCVDCHMVKTAKSGSGQYGFLLSSPTGTSADNDEIYMENDITSHVFDVVRKTNVGTQGVTPTSAMPIPYTQSCGTCHDPSDIQNL
;
A
#
# COMPACT_ATOMS: atom_id res chain seq x y z
N MET A 1 35.78 33.41 40.20
CA MET A 1 36.35 32.79 41.42
C MET A 1 35.27 31.86 41.95
N GLY A 2 35.41 30.55 42.09
CA GLY A 2 36.56 29.64 41.91
C GLY A 2 36.58 28.62 43.06
N GLY A 3 36.70 27.32 42.78
CA GLY A 3 36.87 26.29 43.83
C GLY A 3 35.88 25.10 43.78
N GLU A 4 36.28 24.08 43.02
CA GLU A 4 35.97 22.65 43.17
C GLU A 4 36.61 22.03 44.46
N PRO A 5 36.50 20.71 44.79
CA PRO A 5 35.56 19.64 44.37
C PRO A 5 35.13 18.62 45.48
N ALA A 6 34.33 17.61 45.07
CA ALA A 6 34.36 16.17 45.46
C ALA A 6 33.86 15.62 46.82
N ALA A 7 32.98 14.60 46.76
CA ALA A 7 32.98 13.39 47.61
C ALA A 7 32.13 12.23 47.00
N ASP A 8 32.54 10.98 47.29
CA ASP A 8 32.09 9.69 46.72
C ASP A 8 30.65 9.19 47.04
N ARG A 9 30.20 8.17 46.28
CA ARG A 9 29.10 7.24 46.66
C ARG A 9 29.42 5.76 46.35
N PRO A 10 29.14 4.81 47.27
CA PRO A 10 29.25 3.37 47.00
C PRO A 10 27.93 2.69 46.59
N ARG A 11 28.03 1.45 46.07
CA ARG A 11 26.96 0.59 45.51
C ARG A 11 26.02 -0.02 46.58
N PRO A 12 24.77 -0.39 46.22
CA PRO A 12 23.93 -1.32 47.00
C PRO A 12 23.95 -2.77 46.45
N ALA A 13 23.43 -3.71 47.25
CA ALA A 13 23.41 -5.15 46.97
C ALA A 13 21.98 -5.74 46.87
N ALA A 14 21.88 -6.97 46.35
CA ALA A 14 20.61 -7.64 46.01
C ALA A 14 19.80 -8.18 47.21
N ALA A 15 18.49 -8.36 47.00
CA ALA A 15 17.59 -9.12 47.87
C ALA A 15 16.71 -10.08 47.05
N LYS A 16 16.41 -11.26 47.62
CA LYS A 16 15.55 -12.29 47.03
C LYS A 16 14.16 -12.25 47.67
N TYR A 17 13.12 -12.60 46.92
CA TYR A 17 11.86 -13.12 47.47
C TYR A 17 11.47 -14.43 46.79
N ALA A 18 10.80 -15.31 47.56
CA ALA A 18 10.41 -16.64 47.13
C ALA A 18 8.88 -16.73 47.02
N THR A 19 8.39 -17.52 46.06
CA THR A 19 6.97 -17.82 45.87
C THR A 19 6.64 -19.28 46.19
N THR A 20 5.56 -19.49 46.91
CA THR A 20 5.05 -20.81 47.34
C THR A 20 4.18 -21.47 46.28
N ALA A 21 4.38 -22.76 46.04
CA ALA A 21 3.59 -23.55 45.09
C ALA A 21 2.33 -24.16 45.73
N VAL A 22 1.24 -24.22 44.94
CA VAL A 22 0.07 -25.07 45.20
C VAL A 22 -0.24 -25.85 43.91
N ALA A 23 -0.48 -27.15 44.02
CA ALA A 23 -0.78 -28.04 42.89
C ALA A 23 -2.22 -28.59 42.97
N PRO A 24 -2.75 -29.12 41.85
CA PRO A 24 -3.62 -30.29 41.98
C PRO A 24 -3.29 -31.46 41.02
N ALA A 25 -3.16 -32.63 41.64
CA ALA A 25 -3.64 -33.95 41.23
C ALA A 25 -3.65 -34.40 39.75
N ARG A 26 -2.84 -35.42 39.45
CA ARG A 26 -3.02 -36.33 38.29
C ARG A 26 -4.18 -37.31 38.51
N ARG A 27 -4.86 -37.74 37.42
CA ARG A 27 -5.53 -39.05 37.35
C ARG A 27 -4.96 -39.88 36.18
N ARG A 28 -4.91 -41.21 36.37
CA ARG A 28 -4.42 -42.21 35.39
C ARG A 28 -5.57 -43.06 34.85
N ALA A 29 -5.55 -43.36 33.55
CA ALA A 29 -6.02 -44.62 32.93
C ALA A 29 -5.74 -44.54 31.41
N ARG A 30 -5.55 -45.61 30.62
CA ARG A 30 -5.07 -47.00 30.82
C ARG A 30 -4.63 -47.49 29.42
N GLU A 31 -3.69 -48.44 29.33
CA GLU A 31 -3.20 -48.97 28.05
C GLU A 31 -4.05 -50.13 27.47
N ARG A 32 -3.79 -50.44 26.18
CA ARG A 32 -3.94 -51.73 25.44
C ARG A 32 -5.25 -51.92 24.62
N PRO A 33 -5.29 -52.83 23.60
CA PRO A 33 -4.84 -52.48 22.23
C PRO A 33 -5.73 -53.06 21.10
N CYS A 34 -5.55 -52.61 19.85
CA CYS A 34 -5.86 -53.46 18.68
C CYS A 34 -5.07 -53.11 17.40
N ARG A 35 -4.54 -54.15 16.76
CA ARG A 35 -4.01 -54.24 15.39
C ARG A 35 -5.20 -54.28 14.38
N ASN A 36 -5.10 -54.06 13.07
CA ASN A 36 -3.99 -54.11 12.10
C ASN A 36 -4.32 -53.31 10.81
N GLY A 37 -3.30 -52.72 10.17
CA GLY A 37 -3.16 -52.61 8.69
C GLY A 37 -3.84 -51.42 7.99
N LEU A 38 -3.34 -50.92 6.85
CA LEU A 38 -2.12 -51.20 6.06
C LEU A 38 -1.88 -50.00 5.11
N LEU A 39 -0.62 -49.60 4.85
CA LEU A 39 -0.12 -48.79 3.70
C LEU A 39 -0.85 -47.44 3.38
N GLY A 40 -0.24 -46.26 3.33
CA GLY A 40 1.17 -45.88 3.28
C GLY A 40 1.55 -45.21 1.95
N ALA A 41 1.36 -43.89 1.84
CA ALA A 41 2.10 -43.01 0.91
C ALA A 41 1.85 -41.52 1.24
N ARG A 42 2.92 -40.76 1.52
CA ARG A 42 2.93 -39.30 1.34
C ARG A 42 3.24 -39.00 -0.13
N MET A 43 2.67 -37.95 -0.71
CA MET A 43 3.22 -37.29 -1.90
C MET A 43 3.16 -35.78 -1.73
N GLY A 44 4.31 -35.16 -1.49
CA GLY A 44 4.52 -33.76 -1.86
C GLY A 44 4.73 -33.68 -3.37
N ARG A 45 4.21 -32.63 -4.02
CA ARG A 45 4.39 -32.43 -5.47
C ARG A 45 5.63 -31.60 -5.74
N LEU A 46 6.72 -32.30 -6.08
CA LEU A 46 7.82 -31.73 -6.85
C LEU A 46 7.40 -31.70 -8.33
N TYR A 47 7.25 -30.51 -8.92
CA TYR A 47 7.10 -30.36 -10.37
C TYR A 47 8.50 -30.29 -11.01
N GLN A 48 8.96 -31.42 -11.57
CA GLN A 48 10.15 -31.44 -12.43
C GLN A 48 9.75 -31.21 -13.90
N CYS A 49 10.20 -30.11 -14.49
CA CYS A 49 10.16 -29.91 -15.93
C CYS A 49 11.07 -30.92 -16.65
N ARG A 50 10.50 -31.71 -17.57
CA ARG A 50 11.24 -32.62 -18.46
C ARG A 50 11.71 -31.88 -19.71
N ILE A 51 12.99 -31.52 -19.75
CA ILE A 51 13.65 -31.09 -20.98
C ILE A 51 13.72 -32.28 -21.96
N HIS A 52 13.16 -32.14 -23.16
CA HIS A 52 13.41 -33.07 -24.27
C HIS A 52 14.64 -32.60 -25.06
N ALA A 53 15.66 -33.46 -25.14
CA ALA A 53 16.78 -33.26 -26.06
C ALA A 53 16.44 -33.82 -27.46
N PRO A 54 16.60 -33.05 -28.55
CA PRO A 54 16.57 -33.59 -29.90
C PRO A 54 17.92 -34.19 -30.30
N GLY A 55 17.88 -35.40 -30.87
CA GLY A 55 19.07 -36.16 -31.26
C GLY A 55 19.73 -35.71 -32.57
N SER A 56 20.95 -36.22 -32.79
CA SER A 56 21.80 -35.95 -33.95
C SER A 56 21.23 -36.45 -35.29
N GLY A 57 21.26 -35.61 -36.32
CA GLY A 57 21.04 -36.00 -37.72
C GLY A 57 22.02 -35.31 -38.67
N ARG A 58 22.85 -36.08 -39.39
CA ARG A 58 23.74 -35.58 -40.46
C ARG A 58 23.03 -35.60 -41.81
N ILE A 59 23.28 -34.59 -42.65
CA ILE A 59 23.35 -34.58 -44.14
C ILE A 59 23.50 -33.10 -44.55
N SER A 60 24.16 -32.66 -45.62
CA SER A 60 25.52 -32.85 -46.16
C SER A 60 25.62 -31.97 -47.41
N ARG A 61 26.73 -31.20 -47.60
CA ARG A 61 27.16 -30.57 -48.88
C ARG A 61 26.24 -29.43 -49.41
N SER A 62 26.71 -28.38 -50.09
CA SER A 62 28.07 -27.99 -50.54
C SER A 62 28.11 -26.55 -51.12
N ALA A 63 29.33 -26.03 -51.33
CA ALA A 63 29.70 -24.92 -52.26
C ALA A 63 29.40 -23.48 -51.79
N LYS A 64 30.22 -22.45 -52.09
CA LYS A 64 31.57 -22.39 -52.71
C LYS A 64 32.21 -20.99 -52.45
N TYR A 65 33.55 -20.94 -52.45
CA TYR A 65 34.42 -19.78 -52.74
C TYR A 65 34.45 -18.53 -51.82
N SER A 66 35.66 -18.28 -51.29
CA SER A 66 36.22 -17.00 -50.81
C SER A 66 36.79 -16.17 -52.00
N PRO A 67 37.63 -15.09 -51.85
CA PRO A 67 38.13 -14.40 -50.65
C PRO A 67 38.23 -12.84 -50.74
N ALA A 68 38.87 -12.24 -49.71
CA ALA A 68 39.59 -10.94 -49.69
C ALA A 68 38.74 -9.66 -49.46
N ARG A 69 39.24 -8.62 -48.77
CA ARG A 69 40.65 -8.28 -48.44
C ARG A 69 40.78 -7.41 -47.16
N SER A 70 41.89 -7.56 -46.44
CA SER A 70 42.41 -6.65 -45.39
C SER A 70 42.93 -5.31 -45.99
N VAL A 71 43.01 -4.18 -45.26
CA VAL A 71 44.09 -3.73 -44.32
C VAL A 71 43.71 -2.33 -43.74
N PRO A 72 44.26 -1.84 -42.60
CA PRO A 72 43.75 -0.69 -41.82
C PRO A 72 44.58 0.65 -41.95
N PRO A 73 45.04 1.37 -40.90
CA PRO A 73 44.39 2.58 -40.33
C PRO A 73 45.26 3.87 -40.28
N ALA A 74 44.67 5.02 -39.90
CA ALA A 74 45.35 6.23 -39.35
C ALA A 74 44.33 7.07 -38.51
N LEU A 75 44.56 7.68 -37.33
CA LEU A 75 45.64 8.52 -36.72
C LEU A 75 45.66 10.02 -37.10
N GLY A 76 45.30 10.89 -36.14
CA GLY A 76 46.04 12.16 -35.87
C GLY A 76 45.33 13.53 -35.93
N THR A 77 45.00 14.12 -34.75
CA THR A 77 45.30 15.51 -34.27
C THR A 77 45.23 16.71 -35.28
N THR A 78 44.48 17.83 -35.10
CA THR A 78 44.43 18.90 -34.07
C THR A 78 43.28 19.90 -34.41
N GLY A 79 42.89 21.00 -33.71
CA GLY A 79 43.18 21.53 -32.35
C GLY A 79 43.03 23.08 -32.21
N ARG A 80 42.57 23.56 -31.03
CA ARG A 80 42.43 24.97 -30.51
C ARG A 80 41.28 25.88 -30.99
N GLY A 81 40.64 26.59 -30.02
CA GLY A 81 39.67 27.67 -30.26
C GLY A 81 39.01 28.33 -29.02
N THR A 82 39.80 28.92 -28.10
CA THR A 82 39.45 30.04 -27.15
C THR A 82 38.15 30.07 -26.33
N SER A 83 38.30 30.15 -24.99
CA SER A 83 37.33 30.76 -24.03
C SER A 83 37.54 32.30 -23.95
N PRO A 84 36.69 33.10 -23.24
CA PRO A 84 36.68 33.13 -21.76
C PRO A 84 35.30 33.32 -21.06
N GLU A 85 35.28 32.89 -19.80
CA GLU A 85 34.63 33.46 -18.60
C GLU A 85 33.19 34.02 -18.61
N LYS A 86 32.39 33.55 -17.64
CA LYS A 86 31.34 34.34 -16.98
C LYS A 86 31.42 34.17 -15.46
N THR A 87 31.47 35.30 -14.75
CA THR A 87 31.39 35.42 -13.29
C THR A 87 29.93 35.62 -12.81
N PRO A 88 29.63 35.38 -11.52
CA PRO A 88 28.26 35.39 -11.01
C PRO A 88 27.76 36.79 -10.63
N HIS A 89 26.44 37.01 -10.74
CA HIS A 89 25.79 38.24 -10.26
C HIS A 89 25.28 38.08 -8.82
N GLY A 90 25.71 39.02 -7.95
CA GLY A 90 25.14 39.26 -6.63
C GLY A 90 23.89 40.16 -6.64
N PRO A 91 23.40 40.58 -5.46
CA PRO A 91 21.97 40.66 -5.20
C PRO A 91 21.35 42.07 -5.28
N LEU A 92 20.02 42.10 -5.29
CA LEU A 92 19.21 43.28 -4.97
C LEU A 92 18.21 42.93 -3.87
N GLY A 93 18.22 43.70 -2.77
CA GLY A 93 17.22 43.61 -1.70
C GLY A 93 16.23 44.77 -1.77
N GLY A 94 15.11 44.66 -1.03
CA GLY A 94 14.14 45.75 -0.98
C GLY A 94 12.91 45.52 -0.08
N GLY A 95 13.04 45.84 1.21
CA GLY A 95 11.95 46.41 2.00
C GLY A 95 11.05 45.45 2.80
N SER A 96 11.28 45.38 4.11
CA SER A 96 10.23 45.07 5.10
C SER A 96 10.12 46.23 6.09
N ALA A 97 8.88 46.70 6.32
CA ALA A 97 8.58 47.74 7.30
C ALA A 97 8.03 47.08 8.57
N GLY A 98 8.63 47.39 9.72
CA GLY A 98 8.28 46.74 10.98
C GLY A 98 6.98 47.25 11.61
N ARG A 99 6.39 46.41 12.49
CA ARG A 99 5.58 46.87 13.61
C ARG A 99 5.97 46.15 14.89
N ASP A 100 6.46 46.95 15.84
CA ASP A 100 6.64 46.61 17.25
C ASP A 100 5.27 46.42 17.93
N ARG A 101 5.13 45.32 18.69
CA ARG A 101 4.35 45.31 19.95
C ARG A 101 5.05 44.42 20.98
N THR A 102 5.03 44.88 22.22
CA THR A 102 5.75 44.29 23.35
C THR A 102 4.83 43.87 24.50
N ARG A 103 5.26 42.84 25.24
CA ARG A 103 4.86 42.40 26.61
C ARG A 103 3.50 41.71 26.83
N GLY A 104 3.57 40.62 27.60
CA GLY A 104 2.43 39.97 28.26
C GLY A 104 2.82 38.69 29.03
N PHE A 105 3.48 38.83 30.19
CA PHE A 105 3.73 37.71 31.13
C PHE A 105 2.41 37.29 31.82
N SER A 106 2.14 35.98 31.94
CA SER A 106 1.58 35.37 33.17
C SER A 106 1.42 33.84 33.08
N ASP A 107 2.20 33.13 33.88
CA ASP A 107 1.85 31.86 34.54
C ASP A 107 1.58 32.22 36.02
N PRO A 108 0.57 31.65 36.72
CA PRO A 108 0.80 30.42 37.50
C PRO A 108 -0.44 29.50 37.70
N GLY A 109 -0.23 28.22 38.08
CA GLY A 109 -1.19 27.56 38.96
C GLY A 109 -1.18 26.02 39.10
N ASN A 110 -0.37 25.48 40.02
CA ASN A 110 -0.56 24.12 40.55
C ASN A 110 -1.93 23.96 41.24
N GLY A 111 -2.58 22.79 41.05
CA GLY A 111 -3.81 22.40 41.75
C GLY A 111 -3.87 20.91 42.07
N VAL A 112 -3.53 20.54 43.31
CA VAL A 112 -3.65 19.16 43.85
C VAL A 112 -5.06 18.95 44.42
N CYS A 113 -5.67 17.78 44.19
CA CYS A 113 -6.73 17.06 44.94
C CYS A 113 -7.58 16.20 43.95
N LEU A 114 -8.24 15.08 44.29
CA LEU A 114 -8.25 14.16 45.43
C LEU A 114 -8.92 12.85 44.96
N LEU A 115 -8.53 11.69 45.50
CA LEU A 115 -9.25 10.42 45.28
C LEU A 115 -10.64 10.43 45.96
N PRO A 116 -11.58 9.62 45.47
CA PRO A 116 -12.26 8.71 46.38
C PRO A 116 -12.30 7.24 45.90
N ALA A 117 -12.34 6.34 46.87
CA ALA A 117 -12.44 4.88 46.70
C ALA A 117 -13.91 4.42 46.54
N PRO A 118 -14.18 3.14 46.18
CA PRO A 118 -15.50 2.69 45.74
C PRO A 118 -16.44 2.32 46.89
N ASN A 119 -17.73 2.12 46.56
CA ASN A 119 -18.71 1.43 47.41
C ASN A 119 -19.40 0.32 46.62
N ASP A 120 -19.39 -0.90 47.17
CA ASP A 120 -20.11 -2.07 46.68
C ASP A 120 -21.62 -1.99 46.93
N VAL A 121 -22.45 -2.58 46.04
CA VAL A 121 -23.71 -3.27 46.40
C VAL A 121 -23.96 -4.44 45.44
N GLU A 122 -24.43 -5.57 45.96
CA GLU A 122 -24.57 -6.87 45.27
C GLU A 122 -25.94 -7.10 44.58
N GLY A 123 -25.93 -7.60 43.32
CA GLY A 123 -26.89 -8.56 42.71
C GLY A 123 -28.40 -8.20 42.59
N PRO A 124 -29.26 -9.12 42.07
CA PRO A 124 -28.97 -10.44 41.47
C PRO A 124 -29.64 -10.75 40.09
N ARG A 125 -29.07 -11.73 39.37
CA ARG A 125 -29.69 -12.77 38.49
C ARG A 125 -30.85 -12.42 37.52
N GLU A 126 -30.63 -12.73 36.23
CA GLU A 126 -31.37 -13.66 35.32
C GLU A 126 -30.88 -13.40 33.87
N GLY A 127 -30.90 -14.32 32.90
CA GLY A 127 -31.40 -15.69 32.94
C GLY A 127 -31.76 -16.34 31.58
N GLU A 128 -31.25 -15.89 30.42
CA GLU A 128 -31.50 -16.57 29.13
C GLU A 128 -30.23 -16.87 28.32
N THR A 129 -29.91 -18.16 28.18
CA THR A 129 -29.04 -18.70 27.12
C THR A 129 -29.85 -18.92 25.84
N ARG A 130 -29.44 -18.32 24.72
CA ARG A 130 -29.94 -18.70 23.38
C ARG A 130 -28.79 -19.08 22.46
N SER A 131 -28.60 -20.38 22.29
CA SER A 131 -27.78 -20.93 21.22
C SER A 131 -28.44 -20.66 19.86
N PHE A 132 -27.70 -20.12 18.90
CA PHE A 132 -28.12 -20.11 17.50
C PHE A 132 -27.39 -21.21 16.72
N THR A 133 -28.16 -22.19 16.26
CA THR A 133 -27.71 -23.24 15.35
C THR A 133 -27.74 -22.74 13.91
N LEU A 134 -26.67 -23.01 13.15
CA LEU A 134 -26.66 -22.94 11.68
C LEU A 134 -27.94 -23.57 11.11
N THR A 135 -28.59 -22.87 10.19
CA THR A 135 -29.65 -23.46 9.35
C THR A 135 -29.37 -23.18 7.88
N GLN A 136 -29.49 -24.21 7.05
CA GLN A 136 -29.06 -24.20 5.65
C GLN A 136 -29.89 -23.28 4.75
N ALA A 137 -29.24 -22.73 3.73
CA ALA A 137 -29.88 -22.02 2.63
C ALA A 137 -30.95 -22.89 1.93
N THR A 138 -32.14 -22.35 1.77
CA THR A 138 -33.20 -22.96 0.96
C THR A 138 -33.31 -22.23 -0.37
N ARG A 139 -33.08 -22.96 -1.48
CA ARG A 139 -33.20 -22.43 -2.84
C ARG A 139 -34.65 -22.11 -3.17
N ILE A 140 -34.89 -21.00 -3.87
CA ILE A 140 -36.12 -20.77 -4.65
C ILE A 140 -35.72 -20.74 -6.13
N ALA A 141 -36.37 -21.56 -6.94
CA ALA A 141 -36.13 -21.64 -8.37
C ALA A 141 -36.92 -20.55 -9.11
N MET A 142 -36.31 -19.98 -10.16
CA MET A 142 -37.04 -19.23 -11.19
C MET A 142 -37.10 -20.08 -12.47
N ASP A 143 -38.31 -20.26 -12.99
CA ASP A 143 -38.58 -21.08 -14.16
C ASP A 143 -38.08 -20.43 -15.46
N THR A 144 -37.50 -21.24 -16.34
CA THR A 144 -36.95 -20.78 -17.63
C THR A 144 -37.95 -21.02 -18.76
N HIS A 145 -38.70 -19.98 -19.15
CA HIS A 145 -39.56 -20.06 -20.34
C HIS A 145 -38.81 -19.75 -21.64
N ARG A 146 -38.27 -20.83 -22.22
CA ARG A 146 -37.58 -20.86 -23.52
C ARG A 146 -38.58 -20.78 -24.68
N SER A 147 -38.65 -19.67 -25.40
CA SER A 147 -39.30 -19.61 -26.74
C SER A 147 -38.24 -19.47 -27.85
N LYS A 148 -38.18 -20.50 -28.70
CA LYS A 148 -37.49 -20.42 -30.00
C LYS A 148 -38.30 -19.48 -30.91
N HIS A 149 -37.67 -18.75 -31.83
CA HIS A 149 -38.07 -18.76 -33.24
C HIS A 149 -36.92 -18.22 -34.13
N GLY A 150 -36.73 -18.86 -35.28
CA GLY A 150 -35.69 -18.50 -36.24
C GLY A 150 -36.20 -17.53 -37.31
N THR A 151 -35.23 -16.85 -37.93
CA THR A 151 -35.26 -16.08 -39.18
C THR A 151 -36.35 -16.42 -40.20
N LEU A 152 -36.96 -15.40 -40.82
CA LEU A 152 -37.02 -15.21 -42.30
C LEU A 152 -37.83 -13.96 -42.71
N GLY A 153 -37.36 -13.24 -43.74
CA GLY A 153 -38.21 -12.68 -44.80
C GLY A 153 -38.86 -11.29 -44.64
N VAL A 154 -38.26 -10.30 -45.29
CA VAL A 154 -38.87 -9.05 -45.82
C VAL A 154 -38.93 -9.20 -47.37
N PRO A 155 -39.75 -8.50 -48.21
CA PRO A 155 -40.77 -7.44 -47.99
C PRO A 155 -42.16 -7.71 -48.64
N ALA A 156 -43.15 -6.83 -48.41
CA ALA A 156 -43.96 -6.13 -49.46
C ALA A 156 -45.07 -5.21 -48.89
N ALA A 157 -45.24 -4.02 -49.49
CA ALA A 157 -46.45 -3.17 -49.41
C ALA A 157 -47.36 -3.49 -50.66
N PRO A 158 -48.60 -2.95 -50.87
CA PRO A 158 -49.11 -1.64 -50.41
C PRO A 158 -50.66 -1.42 -50.22
N LEU A 159 -51.00 -0.23 -49.67
CA LEU A 159 -52.14 0.68 -49.98
C LEU A 159 -53.64 0.28 -49.79
N TRP A 160 -54.48 1.33 -49.66
CA TRP A 160 -55.96 1.41 -49.54
C TRP A 160 -56.54 0.98 -48.16
N GLY A 161 -57.57 1.62 -47.57
CA GLY A 161 -58.24 2.88 -47.92
C GLY A 161 -59.64 3.05 -47.26
N ALA A 162 -59.83 4.17 -46.54
CA ALA A 162 -61.11 4.92 -46.33
C ALA A 162 -62.26 4.42 -45.40
N LEU A 163 -62.75 5.41 -44.62
CA LEU A 163 -64.14 5.75 -44.21
C LEU A 163 -64.93 5.01 -43.08
N VAL A 164 -65.27 5.81 -42.03
CA VAL A 164 -66.64 6.12 -41.50
C VAL A 164 -67.49 4.93 -41.00
N THR A 165 -67.99 4.89 -39.75
CA THR A 165 -69.05 5.77 -39.22
C THR A 165 -69.12 5.75 -37.67
N ALA A 166 -69.65 6.82 -37.06
CA ALA A 166 -69.89 6.90 -35.62
C ALA A 166 -71.18 6.20 -35.15
N VAL A 167 -71.17 5.67 -33.91
CA VAL A 167 -72.36 5.51 -33.06
C VAL A 167 -72.00 5.92 -31.64
N MET A 168 -72.60 7.00 -31.13
CA MET A 168 -72.68 7.26 -29.70
C MET A 168 -73.91 6.55 -29.13
N LEU A 169 -73.75 5.82 -28.02
CA LEU A 169 -74.87 5.38 -27.20
C LEU A 169 -74.44 5.36 -25.72
N PHE A 170 -75.17 6.11 -24.90
CA PHE A 170 -74.98 6.17 -23.45
C PHE A 170 -75.40 4.85 -22.79
N GLY A 171 -74.57 4.34 -21.90
CA GLY A 171 -74.88 3.22 -21.01
C GLY A 171 -74.08 3.33 -19.73
N ALA A 172 -74.75 3.54 -18.60
CA ALA A 172 -74.11 3.75 -17.31
C ALA A 172 -73.79 2.43 -16.58
N ALA A 173 -72.95 2.54 -15.53
CA ALA A 173 -72.65 1.53 -14.51
C ALA A 173 -71.81 0.31 -14.93
N CYS A 174 -70.51 0.37 -14.65
CA CYS A 174 -69.93 -0.30 -13.47
C CYS A 174 -68.44 0.03 -13.37
N SER A 175 -68.09 1.10 -12.65
CA SER A 175 -66.70 1.45 -12.37
C SER A 175 -66.12 0.48 -11.35
N ASN A 176 -65.53 -0.63 -11.83
CA ASN A 176 -64.65 -1.45 -11.01
C ASN A 176 -63.42 -0.59 -10.67
N SER A 177 -63.38 -0.09 -9.44
CA SER A 177 -62.23 0.57 -8.86
C SER A 177 -61.12 -0.44 -8.60
N SER A 178 -60.39 -0.83 -9.65
CA SER A 178 -59.02 -1.30 -9.48
C SER A 178 -58.22 -0.10 -8.99
N GLY A 179 -58.04 -0.03 -7.67
CA GLY A 179 -57.16 0.94 -7.04
C GLY A 179 -55.73 0.69 -7.49
N ALA A 180 -55.34 1.29 -8.62
CA ALA A 180 -53.96 1.41 -8.99
C ALA A 180 -53.25 2.09 -7.82
N LYS A 181 -52.39 1.34 -7.10
CA LYS A 181 -51.43 1.93 -6.18
C LYS A 181 -50.71 3.02 -6.98
N LYS A 182 -50.93 4.29 -6.64
CA LYS A 182 -50.06 5.36 -7.13
C LYS A 182 -48.66 4.98 -6.66
N THR A 183 -47.79 4.63 -7.59
CA THR A 183 -46.37 4.43 -7.30
C THR A 183 -45.89 5.70 -6.61
N SER A 184 -45.26 5.57 -5.44
CA SER A 184 -44.67 6.72 -4.77
C SER A 184 -43.65 7.33 -5.74
N MET A 185 -43.81 8.61 -6.09
CA MET A 185 -42.76 9.32 -6.82
C MET A 185 -41.70 9.88 -5.86
N SER A 186 -41.93 9.80 -4.55
CA SER A 186 -41.03 10.29 -3.51
C SER A 186 -40.16 9.19 -2.91
N LEU A 187 -38.92 9.54 -2.57
CA LEU A 187 -38.03 8.77 -1.71
C LEU A 187 -38.09 9.33 -0.28
N THR A 188 -38.12 8.44 0.71
CA THR A 188 -38.14 8.78 2.14
C THR A 188 -37.09 7.97 2.89
N GLY A 189 -36.70 8.46 4.07
CA GLY A 189 -35.65 7.83 4.86
C GLY A 189 -35.26 8.60 6.10
N THR A 190 -34.22 8.12 6.79
CA THR A 190 -33.53 8.80 7.88
C THR A 190 -32.03 8.83 7.63
N VAL A 191 -31.34 9.87 8.10
CA VAL A 191 -29.87 9.89 8.22
C VAL A 191 -29.48 9.78 9.69
N THR A 192 -28.57 8.87 10.01
CA THR A 192 -28.05 8.63 11.37
C THR A 192 -26.52 8.53 11.38
N GLY A 193 -25.90 8.81 12.52
CA GLY A 193 -24.51 8.39 12.78
C GLY A 193 -24.43 6.89 13.07
N PRO A 194 -23.22 6.32 13.26
CA PRO A 194 -23.02 4.89 13.42
C PRO A 194 -23.84 4.32 14.58
N ALA A 195 -23.82 5.00 15.73
CA ALA A 195 -24.56 4.64 16.94
C ALA A 195 -26.10 4.88 16.88
N GLY A 196 -26.66 5.05 15.68
CA GLY A 196 -28.09 5.28 15.45
C GLY A 196 -28.60 6.66 15.89
N ASN A 197 -27.73 7.59 16.27
CA ASN A 197 -28.10 8.96 16.59
C ASN A 197 -28.59 9.69 15.33
N ALA A 198 -29.77 10.31 15.38
CA ALA A 198 -30.30 11.08 14.27
C ALA A 198 -29.44 12.31 13.94
N ILE A 199 -29.09 12.49 12.66
CA ILE A 199 -28.34 13.65 12.17
C ILE A 199 -29.33 14.67 11.59
N ALA A 200 -29.34 15.88 12.15
CA ALA A 200 -30.25 16.95 11.74
C ALA A 200 -29.55 17.98 10.86
N GLY A 201 -30.21 18.45 9.80
CA GLY A 201 -29.66 19.48 8.90
C GLY A 201 -28.71 18.96 7.82
N ALA A 202 -28.34 17.68 7.83
CA ALA A 202 -27.67 17.03 6.70
C ALA A 202 -28.56 17.05 5.44
N THR A 203 -27.96 17.21 4.27
CA THR A 203 -28.65 17.23 2.97
C THR A 203 -28.43 15.92 2.23
N VAL A 204 -29.53 15.26 1.85
CA VAL A 204 -29.51 14.04 1.05
C VAL A 204 -29.70 14.39 -0.42
N TYR A 205 -28.77 13.96 -1.27
CA TYR A 205 -28.75 14.19 -2.71
C TYR A 205 -29.00 12.88 -3.47
N LEU A 206 -29.78 12.99 -4.56
CA LEU A 206 -29.78 12.00 -5.64
C LEU A 206 -28.91 12.53 -6.78
N ILE A 207 -27.62 12.15 -6.74
CA ILE A 207 -26.63 12.57 -7.74
C ILE A 207 -26.86 11.74 -9.01
N PRO A 208 -27.26 12.33 -10.16
CA PRO A 208 -27.43 11.57 -11.39
C PRO A 208 -26.11 10.92 -11.79
N THR A 209 -26.11 9.65 -12.22
CA THR A 209 -24.86 8.97 -12.62
C THR A 209 -24.14 9.68 -13.78
N THR A 210 -24.86 10.45 -14.59
CA THR A 210 -24.32 11.30 -15.67
C THR A 210 -23.62 12.58 -15.17
N ALA A 211 -23.72 12.92 -13.89
CA ALA A 211 -23.03 14.05 -13.27
C ALA A 211 -21.64 13.66 -12.74
N VAL A 212 -21.39 12.36 -12.51
CA VAL A 212 -20.05 11.86 -12.21
C VAL A 212 -19.21 11.93 -13.48
N SER A 213 -18.11 12.67 -13.43
CA SER A 213 -17.25 12.89 -14.59
C SER A 213 -16.51 11.61 -15.00
N THR A 214 -16.55 11.30 -16.29
CA THR A 214 -15.72 10.26 -16.92
C THR A 214 -14.41 10.81 -17.48
N GLN A 215 -14.08 12.08 -17.20
CA GLN A 215 -12.81 12.68 -17.62
C GLN A 215 -11.64 11.98 -16.91
N GLU A 216 -10.68 11.50 -17.70
CA GLU A 216 -9.47 10.84 -17.19
C GLU A 216 -8.66 11.77 -16.28
N ILE A 217 -8.23 11.26 -15.14
CA ILE A 217 -7.15 11.88 -14.36
C ILE A 217 -5.85 11.40 -14.98
N THR A 218 -5.19 12.29 -15.72
CA THR A 218 -3.89 11.98 -16.33
C THR A 218 -2.79 11.88 -15.28
N GLY A 219 -1.66 11.25 -15.60
CA GLY A 219 -0.47 11.28 -14.75
C GLY A 219 -0.04 12.71 -14.39
N ALA A 220 -0.16 13.66 -15.33
CA ALA A 220 0.11 15.08 -15.07
C ALA A 220 -0.87 15.72 -14.07
N GLY A 221 -2.11 15.21 -13.97
CA GLY A 221 -3.08 15.61 -12.95
C GLY A 221 -2.79 15.03 -11.57
N VAL A 222 -2.31 13.78 -11.49
CA VAL A 222 -1.82 13.20 -10.21
C VAL A 222 -0.52 13.87 -9.73
N LEU A 223 0.24 14.43 -10.68
CA LEU A 223 1.42 15.28 -10.47
C LEU A 223 1.09 16.76 -10.29
N ALA A 224 -0.16 17.11 -9.96
CA ALA A 224 -0.57 18.46 -9.60
C ALA A 224 -1.11 18.47 -8.16
N LYS A 225 -0.60 19.38 -7.30
CA LYS A 225 -1.19 19.68 -5.98
C LYS A 225 -2.60 20.27 -6.11
N THR A 226 -2.97 20.75 -7.29
CA THR A 226 -4.29 21.28 -7.57
C THR A 226 -5.33 20.15 -7.59
N THR A 227 -6.28 20.26 -6.68
CA THR A 227 -7.55 19.53 -6.75
C THR A 227 -8.19 19.75 -8.13
N LEU A 228 -8.77 18.70 -8.68
CA LEU A 228 -9.49 18.78 -9.93
C LEU A 228 -10.98 18.94 -9.59
N SER A 229 -11.77 19.62 -10.42
CA SER A 229 -13.22 19.76 -10.16
C SER A 229 -14.00 18.46 -10.46
N PHE A 230 -13.34 17.30 -10.36
CA PHE A 230 -13.83 16.00 -10.76
C PHE A 230 -13.00 14.80 -10.21
N ASP A 231 -12.07 15.01 -9.26
CA ASP A 231 -11.29 13.93 -8.64
C ASP A 231 -11.85 13.41 -7.29
N GLU A 232 -12.95 13.98 -6.79
CA GLU A 232 -13.78 13.44 -5.71
C GLU A 232 -15.21 13.20 -6.24
N PRO A 233 -15.58 11.98 -6.72
CA PRO A 233 -16.70 11.79 -7.66
C PRO A 233 -18.08 12.27 -7.21
N LEU A 234 -18.39 12.22 -5.90
CA LEU A 234 -19.69 12.63 -5.37
C LEU A 234 -19.65 14.05 -4.84
N GLU A 235 -18.62 14.37 -4.04
CA GLU A 235 -18.34 15.71 -3.54
C GLU A 235 -18.27 16.76 -4.66
N ASP A 236 -17.49 16.51 -5.73
CA ASP A 236 -17.38 17.43 -6.85
C ASP A 236 -18.68 17.55 -7.63
N ALA A 237 -19.45 16.46 -7.79
CA ALA A 237 -20.74 16.52 -8.48
C ALA A 237 -21.73 17.41 -7.71
N VAL A 238 -21.72 17.34 -6.37
CA VAL A 238 -22.53 18.22 -5.50
C VAL A 238 -22.00 19.65 -5.50
N ALA A 239 -20.70 19.88 -5.38
CA ALA A 239 -20.10 21.21 -5.41
C ALA A 239 -20.38 21.94 -6.75
N ASN A 240 -20.28 21.23 -7.88
CA ASN A 240 -20.51 21.79 -9.21
C ASN A 240 -21.99 21.98 -9.58
N SER A 241 -22.90 21.13 -9.08
CA SER A 241 -24.28 21.06 -9.59
C SER A 241 -25.36 20.60 -8.59
N GLY A 242 -25.03 20.40 -7.31
CA GLY A 242 -25.92 19.88 -6.28
C GLY A 242 -27.24 20.63 -6.14
N ALA A 243 -27.25 21.96 -6.33
CA ALA A 243 -28.46 22.80 -6.34
C ALA A 243 -29.49 22.42 -7.43
N THR A 244 -29.07 21.69 -8.47
CA THR A 244 -29.95 21.22 -9.56
C THR A 244 -30.48 19.79 -9.34
N PHE A 245 -29.89 19.05 -8.41
CA PHE A 245 -30.24 17.65 -8.15
C PHE A 245 -31.50 17.54 -7.25
N PRO A 246 -32.29 16.46 -7.37
CA PRO A 246 -33.31 16.13 -6.38
C PRO A 246 -32.64 15.92 -5.01
N GLN A 247 -33.06 16.70 -4.02
CA GLN A 247 -32.44 16.72 -2.69
C GLN A 247 -33.46 17.01 -1.59
N ALA A 248 -33.12 16.68 -0.34
CA ALA A 248 -33.89 17.04 0.84
C ALA A 248 -33.00 17.22 2.07
N VAL A 249 -33.31 18.23 2.89
CA VAL A 249 -32.65 18.44 4.18
C VAL A 249 -33.36 17.61 5.26
N THR A 250 -32.57 16.97 6.12
CA THR A 250 -33.03 16.17 7.26
C THR A 250 -33.64 17.03 8.37
N THR A 251 -34.71 16.53 8.95
CA THR A 251 -35.38 17.13 10.12
C THR A 251 -34.59 16.86 11.41
N ALA A 252 -35.04 17.43 12.54
CA ALA A 252 -34.49 17.15 13.87
C ALA A 252 -34.54 15.66 14.30
N SER A 253 -35.32 14.81 13.61
CA SER A 253 -35.35 13.36 13.80
C SER A 253 -34.53 12.58 12.77
N GLY A 254 -33.66 13.26 12.00
CA GLY A 254 -32.90 12.68 10.88
C GLY A 254 -33.74 12.33 9.66
N SER A 255 -35.07 12.44 9.74
CA SER A 255 -35.98 12.05 8.66
C SER A 255 -35.93 13.04 7.49
N TYR A 256 -35.90 12.53 6.26
CA TYR A 256 -35.92 13.30 5.02
C TYR A 256 -37.03 12.82 4.04
N THR A 257 -37.36 13.64 3.05
CA THR A 257 -38.30 13.28 1.97
C THR A 257 -37.98 14.03 0.70
N ILE A 258 -37.50 13.32 -0.33
CA ILE A 258 -37.32 13.87 -1.68
C ILE A 258 -38.65 13.64 -2.42
N ALA A 259 -39.41 14.72 -2.65
CA ALA A 259 -40.80 14.64 -3.12
C ALA A 259 -40.98 14.02 -4.52
N THR A 260 -39.96 14.15 -5.37
CA THR A 260 -39.95 13.60 -6.73
C THR A 260 -38.56 13.05 -7.07
N VAL A 261 -38.49 11.74 -7.31
CA VAL A 261 -37.37 11.05 -7.96
C VAL A 261 -37.69 11.01 -9.47
N PRO A 262 -36.95 11.71 -10.35
CA PRO A 262 -37.14 11.62 -11.80
C PRO A 262 -36.70 10.25 -12.35
N ASP A 263 -36.95 9.95 -13.62
CA ASP A 263 -36.44 8.71 -14.25
C ASP A 263 -34.93 8.83 -14.51
N GLY A 264 -34.17 7.78 -14.22
CA GLY A 264 -32.71 7.75 -14.32
C GLY A 264 -32.09 6.83 -13.27
N SER A 265 -30.75 6.80 -13.22
CA SER A 265 -29.99 6.15 -12.15
C SER A 265 -29.24 7.20 -11.33
N TYR A 266 -29.13 6.96 -10.01
CA TYR A 266 -28.64 7.93 -9.04
C TYR A 266 -27.75 7.28 -7.97
N PHE A 267 -26.67 7.95 -7.59
CA PHE A 267 -25.98 7.69 -6.33
C PHE A 267 -26.72 8.40 -5.19
N LEU A 268 -26.87 7.72 -4.04
CA LEU A 268 -27.52 8.27 -2.85
C LEU A 268 -26.47 8.75 -1.86
N TYR A 269 -26.26 10.06 -1.80
CA TYR A 269 -25.19 10.68 -1.01
C TYR A 269 -25.78 11.61 0.05
N ALA A 270 -25.23 11.60 1.25
CA ALA A 270 -25.60 12.52 2.32
C ALA A 270 -24.40 13.38 2.74
N GLU A 271 -24.65 14.69 2.81
CA GLU A 271 -23.68 15.70 3.23
C GLU A 271 -24.11 16.26 4.59
N PRO A 272 -23.28 16.16 5.65
CA PRO A 272 -23.52 16.85 6.92
C PRO A 272 -23.77 18.36 6.74
N ALA A 273 -24.44 18.97 7.71
CA ALA A 273 -24.52 20.43 7.73
C ALA A 273 -23.11 21.03 7.87
N ALA A 274 -22.83 22.18 7.27
CA ALA A 274 -21.50 22.83 7.37
C ALA A 274 -21.09 23.28 8.80
N THR A 275 -21.98 23.09 9.79
CA THR A 275 -21.72 23.30 11.23
C THR A 275 -21.57 21.99 12.02
N ASP A 276 -21.74 20.84 11.36
CA ASP A 276 -21.46 19.52 11.90
C ASP A 276 -19.98 19.21 11.65
N THR A 277 -19.23 19.04 12.73
CA THR A 277 -17.80 18.73 12.71
C THR A 277 -17.51 17.31 13.18
N GLU A 278 -18.55 16.49 13.37
CA GLU A 278 -18.48 15.13 13.89
C GLU A 278 -18.66 14.09 12.79
N HIS A 279 -19.55 14.36 11.83
CA HIS A 279 -19.89 13.43 10.75
C HIS A 279 -19.16 13.74 9.44
N PHE A 280 -18.85 12.70 8.68
CA PHE A 280 -18.22 12.80 7.37
C PHE A 280 -19.26 12.68 6.24
N PRO A 281 -19.07 13.36 5.09
CA PRO A 281 -19.89 13.14 3.91
C PRO A 281 -19.73 11.74 3.33
N GLY A 282 -20.82 11.17 2.80
CA GLY A 282 -20.84 9.81 2.27
C GLY A 282 -22.18 9.11 2.45
N GLY A 283 -22.14 7.95 3.10
CA GLY A 283 -23.29 7.08 3.37
C GLY A 283 -23.04 5.63 2.95
N ASP A 284 -23.56 4.68 3.74
CA ASP A 284 -23.59 3.23 3.47
C ASP A 284 -24.27 2.81 2.15
N HIS A 285 -24.85 3.76 1.41
CA HIS A 285 -25.50 3.57 0.12
C HIS A 285 -24.93 4.48 -1.00
N CYS A 286 -23.82 5.18 -0.78
CA CYS A 286 -23.31 6.16 -1.75
C CYS A 286 -22.45 5.57 -2.87
N ARG A 287 -21.91 4.36 -2.71
CA ARG A 287 -21.01 3.71 -3.67
C ARG A 287 -21.73 3.07 -4.87
N GLU A 288 -22.92 2.51 -4.69
CA GLU A 288 -23.69 1.84 -5.77
C GLU A 288 -24.79 2.76 -6.34
N ALA A 289 -24.96 2.78 -7.66
CA ALA A 289 -26.00 3.55 -8.33
C ALA A 289 -27.34 2.80 -8.36
N ALA A 290 -28.41 3.44 -7.86
CA ALA A 290 -29.75 2.88 -7.84
C ALA A 290 -30.66 3.50 -8.91
N ASP A 291 -31.40 2.66 -9.64
CA ASP A 291 -32.45 3.10 -10.55
C ASP A 291 -33.63 3.76 -9.82
N ALA A 292 -34.23 4.76 -10.47
CA ALA A 292 -35.38 5.50 -9.98
C ALA A 292 -36.55 4.63 -9.53
N VAL A 293 -36.83 3.51 -10.21
CA VAL A 293 -37.91 2.57 -9.84
C VAL A 293 -37.60 1.89 -8.50
N ALA A 294 -36.34 1.51 -8.26
CA ALA A 294 -35.92 0.92 -6.99
C ALA A 294 -36.03 1.95 -5.86
N LEU A 295 -35.52 3.17 -6.06
CA LEU A 295 -35.60 4.27 -5.09
C LEU A 295 -37.05 4.65 -4.74
N ARG A 296 -37.94 4.72 -5.73
CA ARG A 296 -39.38 4.99 -5.54
C ARG A 296 -40.13 3.88 -4.79
N ALA A 297 -39.61 2.65 -4.83
CA ALA A 297 -40.25 1.48 -4.22
C ALA A 297 -39.87 1.25 -2.75
N THR A 298 -38.83 1.91 -2.25
CA THR A 298 -38.22 1.63 -0.94
C THR A 298 -37.98 2.88 -0.11
N THR A 299 -38.07 2.74 1.21
CA THR A 299 -37.40 3.66 2.15
C THR A 299 -35.89 3.39 2.11
N ARG A 300 -35.06 4.43 2.15
CA ARG A 300 -33.60 4.31 2.27
C ARG A 300 -33.14 5.03 3.53
N ASN A 301 -32.68 4.28 4.52
CA ASN A 301 -31.98 4.89 5.64
C ASN A 301 -30.50 5.00 5.25
N ILE A 302 -29.82 6.02 5.74
CA ILE A 302 -28.41 6.29 5.45
C ILE A 302 -27.67 6.39 6.78
N VAL A 303 -26.57 5.66 6.91
CA VAL A 303 -25.63 5.79 8.02
C VAL A 303 -24.40 6.55 7.54
N LEU A 304 -24.06 7.66 8.19
CA LEU A 304 -22.83 8.40 7.97
C LEU A 304 -21.75 7.95 8.95
N SER A 305 -20.49 7.96 8.54
CA SER A 305 -19.37 7.85 9.48
C SER A 305 -19.35 9.08 10.38
N SER A 306 -19.00 8.89 11.64
CA SER A 306 -18.55 9.96 12.55
C SER A 306 -17.05 9.83 12.81
N GLY A 307 -16.51 10.64 13.71
CA GLY A 307 -15.13 10.55 14.19
C GLY A 307 -14.99 11.00 15.65
N PRO A 308 -13.88 10.67 16.32
CA PRO A 308 -13.58 11.14 17.67
C PRO A 308 -13.36 12.66 17.72
N SER A 309 -13.50 13.25 18.90
CA SER A 309 -13.18 14.67 19.11
C SER A 309 -11.66 14.93 19.09
N ASP A 310 -11.26 16.19 18.90
CA ASP A 310 -9.85 16.62 19.01
C ASP A 310 -9.22 16.40 20.39
N ALA A 311 -10.01 16.03 21.41
CA ALA A 311 -9.52 15.67 22.74
C ALA A 311 -9.23 14.16 22.90
N ALA A 312 -9.57 13.33 21.91
CA ALA A 312 -9.34 11.89 21.96
C ALA A 312 -7.85 11.55 21.82
N THR A 313 -7.37 10.63 22.64
CA THR A 313 -6.01 10.09 22.60
C THR A 313 -6.02 8.67 22.01
N PHE A 314 -4.85 8.25 21.54
CA PHE A 314 -4.63 6.88 21.09
C PHE A 314 -4.53 5.92 22.28
N VAL A 315 -4.84 4.63 22.07
CA VAL A 315 -4.91 3.60 23.13
C VAL A 315 -4.15 2.31 22.81
N GLY A 316 -3.64 2.14 21.60
CA GLY A 316 -2.86 0.98 21.17
C GLY A 316 -3.73 -0.20 20.73
N MET A 317 -3.23 -0.96 19.75
CA MET A 317 -3.92 -2.11 19.15
C MET A 317 -4.28 -3.19 20.19
N SER A 318 -3.48 -3.39 21.24
CA SER A 318 -3.80 -4.39 22.29
C SER A 318 -5.05 -4.04 23.11
N THR A 319 -5.33 -2.75 23.30
CA THR A 319 -6.57 -2.28 23.90
C THR A 319 -7.77 -2.63 23.00
N CYS A 320 -7.66 -2.37 21.70
CA CYS A 320 -8.71 -2.67 20.71
C CYS A 320 -9.05 -4.17 20.68
N LEU A 321 -8.04 -5.03 20.55
CA LEU A 321 -8.21 -6.49 20.47
C LEU A 321 -8.80 -7.13 21.74
N THR A 322 -8.77 -6.44 22.88
CA THR A 322 -9.44 -6.91 24.11
C THR A 322 -10.97 -6.97 23.95
N CYS A 323 -11.54 -6.08 23.14
CA CYS A 323 -12.98 -6.07 22.80
C CYS A 323 -13.28 -6.62 21.40
N HIS A 324 -12.31 -6.55 20.48
CA HIS A 324 -12.42 -6.98 19.08
C HIS A 324 -11.48 -8.18 18.78
N PRO A 325 -11.63 -9.35 19.45
CA PRO A 325 -10.76 -10.49 19.23
C PRO A 325 -11.00 -11.20 17.88
N ASP A 326 -12.10 -10.91 17.20
CA ASP A 326 -12.40 -11.46 15.88
C ASP A 326 -11.57 -10.78 14.77
N GLU A 327 -10.98 -9.61 15.04
CA GLU A 327 -10.13 -8.85 14.09
C GLU A 327 -8.62 -9.17 14.27
N GLU A 328 -8.29 -10.26 14.97
CA GLU A 328 -6.90 -10.66 15.21
C GLU A 328 -6.12 -11.02 13.94
N GLY A 329 -6.81 -11.30 12.81
CA GLY A 329 -6.18 -11.52 11.51
C GLY A 329 -5.25 -10.38 11.09
N GLN A 330 -5.51 -9.15 11.55
CA GLN A 330 -4.70 -7.98 11.20
C GLN A 330 -3.22 -8.16 11.62
N LYS A 331 -2.93 -8.98 12.64
CA LYS A 331 -1.56 -9.35 13.08
C LYS A 331 -0.75 -10.04 11.98
N THR A 332 -1.41 -10.68 11.02
CA THR A 332 -0.75 -11.39 9.90
C THR A 332 -0.33 -10.46 8.76
N HIS A 333 -0.83 -9.23 8.72
CA HIS A 333 -0.63 -8.32 7.60
C HIS A 333 0.82 -7.84 7.47
N ALA A 334 1.26 -7.62 6.24
CA ALA A 334 2.44 -6.78 5.96
C ALA A 334 2.36 -5.38 6.63
N HIS A 335 1.15 -4.89 6.91
CA HIS A 335 0.89 -3.69 7.71
C HIS A 335 1.32 -3.78 9.18
N ARG A 336 1.41 -4.99 9.77
CA ARG A 336 1.89 -5.30 11.13
C ARG A 336 3.31 -5.89 11.17
N LEU A 337 3.77 -6.44 10.06
CA LEU A 337 5.08 -7.10 9.94
C LEU A 337 6.17 -6.18 9.35
N GLY A 338 5.88 -4.89 9.16
CA GLY A 338 6.79 -3.90 8.58
C GLY A 338 8.10 -3.77 9.36
N PHE A 339 8.08 -3.09 10.50
CA PHE A 339 9.17 -3.06 11.47
C PHE A 339 9.07 -4.23 12.45
N ALA A 340 10.18 -4.89 12.76
CA ALA A 340 10.25 -5.93 13.77
C ALA A 340 11.65 -5.98 14.41
N VAL A 341 11.75 -6.44 15.66
CA VAL A 341 13.04 -6.72 16.29
C VAL A 341 13.63 -8.01 15.68
N PRO A 342 14.90 -8.03 15.24
CA PRO A 342 15.50 -9.21 14.63
C PRO A 342 15.45 -10.43 15.56
N GLY A 343 14.88 -11.54 15.07
CA GLY A 343 14.74 -12.78 15.83
C GLY A 343 13.78 -12.74 17.04
N ASN A 344 13.08 -11.63 17.28
CA ASN A 344 12.11 -11.48 18.37
C ASN A 344 10.83 -10.78 17.88
N ARG A 345 9.72 -11.52 17.77
CA ARG A 345 8.44 -10.96 17.34
C ARG A 345 7.57 -10.58 18.53
N GLY A 346 6.96 -9.38 18.45
CA GLY A 346 6.00 -8.92 19.44
C GLY A 346 4.67 -9.70 19.37
N PRO A 347 3.85 -9.70 20.43
CA PRO A 347 2.55 -10.38 20.43
C PRO A 347 1.54 -9.89 19.38
N LEU A 348 1.77 -8.71 18.78
CA LEU A 348 0.96 -8.10 17.73
C LEU A 348 1.52 -8.36 16.30
N GLN A 349 2.37 -9.38 16.14
CA GLN A 349 3.01 -9.75 14.87
C GLN A 349 2.93 -11.27 14.65
N ASP A 350 2.16 -11.71 13.65
CA ASP A 350 2.12 -13.13 13.23
C ASP A 350 2.68 -13.28 11.82
N ILE A 351 3.73 -14.08 11.65
CA ILE A 351 4.35 -14.37 10.34
C ILE A 351 3.73 -15.58 9.63
N SER A 352 2.59 -16.12 10.10
CA SER A 352 1.96 -17.33 9.55
C SER A 352 1.63 -17.24 8.05
N GLN A 353 1.25 -16.05 7.56
CA GLN A 353 1.01 -15.77 6.14
C GLN A 353 2.28 -15.29 5.40
N HIS A 354 3.33 -14.91 6.12
CA HIS A 354 4.57 -14.32 5.59
C HIS A 354 5.83 -14.95 6.23
N PRO A 355 6.05 -16.27 6.11
CA PRO A 355 7.19 -16.96 6.72
C PRO A 355 8.55 -16.46 6.17
N GLU A 356 8.58 -15.88 4.98
CA GLU A 356 9.76 -15.34 4.31
C GLU A 356 10.34 -14.06 4.96
N VAL A 357 9.63 -13.46 5.92
CA VAL A 357 10.05 -12.18 6.52
C VAL A 357 11.43 -12.26 7.19
N ASP A 358 11.80 -13.41 7.75
CA ASP A 358 13.11 -13.60 8.40
C ASP A 358 14.17 -14.25 7.49
N ASP A 359 13.91 -14.49 6.20
CA ASP A 359 14.88 -15.12 5.29
C ASP A 359 16.21 -14.34 5.23
N GLY A 360 16.15 -13.00 5.29
CA GLY A 360 17.33 -12.13 5.35
C GLY A 360 18.18 -12.33 6.60
N LEU A 361 17.56 -12.70 7.73
CA LEU A 361 18.26 -12.97 9.00
C LEU A 361 19.08 -14.27 8.96
N THR A 362 18.81 -15.18 8.02
CA THR A 362 19.61 -16.41 7.85
C THR A 362 21.06 -16.15 7.46
N TYR A 363 21.37 -14.95 6.93
CA TYR A 363 22.72 -14.53 6.59
C TYR A 363 23.53 -14.04 7.81
N PHE A 364 22.89 -13.79 8.95
CA PHE A 364 23.57 -13.40 10.19
C PHE A 364 24.06 -14.64 10.95
N THR A 365 25.19 -15.19 10.49
CA THR A 365 25.78 -16.42 11.04
C THR A 365 26.13 -16.26 12.52
N GLU A 366 25.76 -17.24 13.35
CA GLU A 366 26.08 -17.25 14.78
C GLU A 366 27.59 -17.42 14.99
N SER A 367 28.21 -16.46 15.69
CA SER A 367 29.66 -16.41 15.91
C SER A 367 30.03 -15.74 17.25
N ALA A 368 31.28 -15.93 17.69
CA ALA A 368 31.86 -15.20 18.83
C ALA A 368 32.45 -13.84 18.42
N ASP A 369 32.72 -13.65 17.13
CA ASP A 369 33.18 -12.39 16.54
C ASP A 369 32.78 -12.30 15.05
N TYR A 370 32.95 -11.11 14.46
CA TYR A 370 32.54 -10.84 13.09
C TYR A 370 33.19 -11.72 12.00
N THR A 371 34.35 -12.36 12.27
CA THR A 371 35.08 -13.14 11.25
C THR A 371 34.42 -14.48 10.91
N GLY A 372 33.55 -14.97 11.80
CA GLY A 372 32.63 -16.09 11.53
C GLY A 372 31.31 -15.66 10.88
N GLY A 373 31.11 -14.36 10.64
CA GLY A 373 29.95 -13.80 9.95
C GLY A 373 29.95 -14.03 8.44
N THR A 374 28.86 -13.67 7.79
CA THR A 374 28.75 -13.68 6.33
C THR A 374 29.22 -12.35 5.75
N PRO A 375 30.29 -12.30 4.92
CA PRO A 375 30.73 -11.08 4.29
C PRO A 375 29.87 -10.72 3.07
N VAL A 376 29.25 -9.54 3.09
CA VAL A 376 28.72 -8.90 1.88
C VAL A 376 29.78 -7.93 1.34
N TYR A 377 30.33 -8.24 0.18
CA TYR A 377 31.37 -7.45 -0.48
C TYR A 377 30.74 -6.25 -1.20
N MET A 378 31.18 -5.05 -0.84
CA MET A 378 30.79 -3.78 -1.45
C MET A 378 31.92 -3.35 -2.39
N TYR A 379 31.69 -3.46 -3.69
CA TYR A 379 32.74 -3.38 -4.71
C TYR A 379 32.32 -2.55 -5.93
N ASP A 380 33.28 -2.18 -6.78
CA ASP A 380 33.06 -1.41 -8.03
C ASP A 380 32.16 -0.19 -7.83
N LEU A 381 32.68 0.74 -7.03
CA LEU A 381 32.10 2.03 -6.70
C LEU A 381 31.84 2.87 -7.96
N ASP A 382 30.61 3.35 -8.10
CA ASP A 382 30.21 4.33 -9.09
C ASP A 382 29.48 5.47 -8.39
N ALA A 383 30.20 6.58 -8.27
CA ALA A 383 29.76 7.79 -7.59
C ALA A 383 28.48 8.40 -8.18
N SER A 384 28.22 8.16 -9.48
CA SER A 384 27.11 8.77 -10.23
C SER A 384 25.74 8.15 -9.89
N ARG A 385 25.73 6.96 -9.27
CA ARG A 385 24.52 6.34 -8.72
C ARG A 385 24.01 7.07 -7.47
N GLY A 386 22.75 6.83 -7.14
CA GLY A 386 22.07 7.44 -5.98
C GLY A 386 22.55 6.82 -4.65
N PHE A 387 21.62 6.19 -3.93
CA PHE A 387 21.89 5.49 -2.67
C PHE A 387 22.59 4.12 -2.83
N ASP A 388 22.61 3.59 -4.05
CA ASP A 388 23.17 2.29 -4.37
C ASP A 388 24.44 2.46 -5.21
N LYS A 389 25.48 3.04 -4.60
CA LYS A 389 26.76 3.42 -5.22
C LYS A 389 27.67 2.21 -5.47
N TYR A 390 27.52 1.14 -4.71
CA TYR A 390 28.35 -0.06 -4.83
C TYR A 390 27.62 -1.20 -5.56
N GLN A 391 28.37 -2.12 -6.14
CA GLN A 391 27.88 -3.47 -6.44
C GLN A 391 28.01 -4.35 -5.19
N THR A 392 27.27 -5.46 -5.17
CA THR A 392 27.17 -6.40 -4.04
C THR A 392 27.46 -7.82 -4.50
N SER A 393 28.15 -8.58 -3.67
CA SER A 393 28.45 -10.01 -3.86
C SER A 393 28.56 -10.72 -2.50
N LEU A 394 28.17 -11.99 -2.46
CA LEU A 394 28.41 -12.90 -1.32
C LEU A 394 29.73 -13.66 -1.40
N THR A 395 30.49 -13.49 -2.48
CA THR A 395 31.83 -14.08 -2.70
C THR A 395 32.82 -13.01 -3.14
N ASP A 396 34.12 -13.22 -2.87
CA ASP A 396 35.16 -12.24 -3.16
C ASP A 396 35.27 -11.94 -4.67
N PRO A 397 34.91 -10.73 -5.13
CA PRO A 397 34.89 -10.37 -6.55
C PRO A 397 36.29 -10.04 -7.08
N SER A 398 37.32 -9.96 -6.24
CA SER A 398 38.69 -9.60 -6.64
C SER A 398 39.31 -10.62 -7.58
N GLY A 399 38.92 -11.90 -7.48
CA GLY A 399 39.32 -12.95 -8.42
C GLY A 399 38.77 -12.75 -9.84
N SER A 400 37.68 -12.00 -9.99
CA SER A 400 37.11 -11.53 -11.26
C SER A 400 37.52 -10.09 -11.63
N GLY A 401 38.41 -9.46 -10.86
CA GLY A 401 38.91 -8.11 -11.10
C GLY A 401 38.07 -6.98 -10.47
N GLY A 402 37.06 -7.29 -9.65
CA GLY A 402 36.28 -6.28 -8.93
C GLY A 402 37.08 -5.64 -7.80
N VAL A 403 36.94 -4.33 -7.62
CA VAL A 403 37.67 -3.56 -6.59
C VAL A 403 36.79 -3.45 -5.34
N VAL A 404 37.13 -4.18 -4.29
CA VAL A 404 36.41 -4.17 -3.01
C VAL A 404 36.79 -2.93 -2.20
N SER A 405 35.80 -2.11 -1.86
CA SER A 405 35.97 -0.94 -0.99
C SER A 405 35.66 -1.28 0.47
N PHE A 406 34.56 -1.99 0.71
CA PHE A 406 34.11 -2.38 2.06
C PHE A 406 33.63 -3.84 2.09
N LYS A 407 33.64 -4.45 3.27
CA LYS A 407 32.80 -5.63 3.57
C LYS A 407 31.87 -5.29 4.72
N LEU A 408 30.61 -5.68 4.58
CA LEU A 408 29.63 -5.68 5.67
C LEU A 408 29.50 -7.12 6.17
N TRP A 409 30.07 -7.41 7.33
CA TRP A 409 29.99 -8.73 7.96
C TRP A 409 28.68 -8.84 8.72
N LEU A 410 27.80 -9.74 8.29
CA LEU A 410 26.52 -10.03 8.95
C LEU A 410 26.70 -11.20 9.91
N TRP A 411 26.47 -10.97 11.21
CA TRP A 411 26.66 -12.00 12.23
C TRP A 411 25.72 -11.83 13.42
N LYS A 412 25.46 -12.93 14.12
CA LYS A 412 24.71 -12.94 15.37
C LYS A 412 25.66 -13.31 16.51
N ASP A 413 25.73 -12.44 17.51
CA ASP A 413 26.65 -12.58 18.63
C ASP A 413 26.22 -13.73 19.55
N THR A 414 27.06 -14.74 19.72
CA THR A 414 26.78 -15.89 20.60
C THR A 414 26.77 -15.56 22.10
N ALA A 415 27.31 -14.40 22.51
CA ALA A 415 27.31 -13.93 23.89
C ALA A 415 26.07 -13.08 24.24
N THR A 416 25.62 -12.20 23.33
CA THR A 416 24.47 -11.31 23.56
C THR A 416 23.19 -11.72 22.83
N SER A 417 23.28 -12.63 21.86
CA SER A 417 22.23 -12.97 20.87
C SER A 417 21.81 -11.83 19.94
N GLU A 418 22.53 -10.70 19.94
CA GLU A 418 22.25 -9.55 19.09
C GLU A 418 22.67 -9.79 17.63
N TYR A 419 21.89 -9.25 16.70
CA TYR A 419 22.22 -9.21 15.28
C TYR A 419 23.10 -7.98 15.01
N LYS A 420 24.25 -8.18 14.37
CA LYS A 420 25.29 -7.17 14.21
C LYS A 420 25.80 -7.08 12.78
N ILE A 421 26.19 -5.87 12.39
CA ILE A 421 26.92 -5.59 11.15
C ILE A 421 28.26 -4.96 11.51
N THR A 422 29.37 -5.57 11.07
CA THR A 422 30.71 -5.00 11.22
C THR A 422 31.22 -4.50 9.87
N PHE A 423 31.60 -3.22 9.83
CA PHE A 423 32.05 -2.51 8.64
C PHE A 423 33.58 -2.61 8.52
N GLU A 424 34.08 -3.47 7.63
CA GLU A 424 35.51 -3.54 7.29
C GLU A 424 35.79 -2.60 6.10
N ASN A 425 36.63 -1.59 6.32
CA ASN A 425 37.18 -0.73 5.27
C ASN A 425 38.39 -1.44 4.63
N VAL A 426 38.16 -2.00 3.44
CA VAL A 426 39.16 -2.77 2.68
C VAL A 426 40.01 -1.84 1.81
N GLY A 427 39.39 -0.78 1.27
CA GLY A 427 40.07 0.25 0.48
C GLY A 427 41.12 0.99 1.31
N ASN A 428 40.74 1.38 2.52
CA ASN A 428 41.60 2.08 3.49
C ASN A 428 41.68 1.32 4.83
N PRO A 429 42.57 0.31 4.95
CA PRO A 429 42.75 -0.43 6.21
C PRO A 429 43.27 0.42 7.38
N MET A 430 43.75 1.64 7.11
CA MET A 430 44.27 2.60 8.09
C MET A 430 43.21 3.56 8.63
N ASP A 431 41.96 3.46 8.15
CA ASP A 431 40.80 4.19 8.67
C ASP A 431 40.67 3.97 10.20
N PRO A 432 40.66 5.04 11.02
CA PRO A 432 40.57 4.92 12.47
C PRO A 432 39.24 4.30 12.95
N ASN A 433 38.21 4.27 12.09
CA ASN A 433 36.91 3.68 12.34
C ASN A 433 36.74 2.30 11.65
N ASN A 434 37.79 1.73 11.05
CA ASN A 434 37.76 0.40 10.46
C ASN A 434 37.32 -0.66 11.49
N LEU A 435 36.54 -1.65 11.05
CA LEU A 435 35.89 -2.67 11.88
C LEU A 435 34.85 -2.10 12.86
N ALA A 436 34.20 -1.00 12.49
CA ALA A 436 33.06 -0.45 13.23
C ALA A 436 31.91 -1.46 13.31
N GLU A 437 31.62 -1.94 14.52
CA GLU A 437 30.50 -2.84 14.83
C GLU A 437 29.24 -2.04 15.18
N ARG A 438 28.08 -2.43 14.64
CA ARG A 438 26.77 -1.81 14.91
C ARG A 438 25.70 -2.88 15.13
N VAL A 439 24.84 -2.69 16.13
CA VAL A 439 23.70 -3.58 16.40
C VAL A 439 22.52 -3.22 15.49
N VAL A 440 21.92 -4.22 14.87
CA VAL A 440 20.64 -4.10 14.16
C VAL A 440 19.52 -4.16 15.20
N LYS A 441 18.87 -3.03 15.49
CA LYS A 441 17.75 -2.96 16.44
C LYS A 441 16.42 -3.36 15.81
N LEU A 442 16.22 -2.99 14.55
CA LEU A 442 15.02 -3.30 13.78
C LEU A 442 15.37 -3.84 12.38
N THR A 443 14.54 -4.73 11.87
CA THR A 443 14.39 -4.98 10.43
C THR A 443 13.17 -4.23 9.91
N TYR A 444 13.18 -3.88 8.62
CA TYR A 444 12.00 -3.36 7.92
C TYR A 444 11.71 -4.18 6.65
N GLY A 445 10.48 -4.66 6.48
CA GLY A 445 9.99 -5.29 5.27
C GLY A 445 9.83 -6.81 5.39
N GLY A 446 10.45 -7.57 4.49
CA GLY A 446 10.25 -9.00 4.34
C GLY A 446 9.03 -9.31 3.48
N ALA A 447 7.83 -9.08 4.02
CA ALA A 447 6.53 -9.41 3.43
C ALA A 447 6.22 -8.69 2.07
N VAL A 448 7.04 -7.72 1.67
CA VAL A 448 6.90 -6.97 0.41
C VAL A 448 8.21 -6.98 -0.39
N ASN A 449 8.73 -8.19 -0.61
CA ASN A 449 9.81 -8.57 -1.56
C ASN A 449 11.24 -8.10 -1.21
N LYS A 450 11.41 -7.38 -0.09
CA LYS A 450 12.72 -6.90 0.38
C LYS A 450 12.73 -6.65 1.89
N GLN A 451 13.91 -6.76 2.50
CA GLN A 451 14.16 -6.37 3.89
C GLN A 451 15.33 -5.39 3.97
N ARG A 452 15.29 -4.47 4.95
CA ARG A 452 16.35 -3.50 5.28
C ARG A 452 16.73 -3.64 6.76
N TYR A 453 17.93 -3.23 7.14
CA TYR A 453 18.44 -3.36 8.52
C TYR A 453 18.69 -1.98 9.14
N MET A 454 18.21 -1.76 10.36
CA MET A 454 18.26 -0.47 11.04
C MET A 454 19.21 -0.53 12.23
N LEU A 455 20.28 0.25 12.12
CA LEU A 455 21.40 0.29 13.05
C LEU A 455 21.20 1.34 14.13
N GLU A 456 21.60 1.02 15.37
CA GLU A 456 21.98 2.06 16.33
C GLU A 456 23.30 2.73 15.91
N TRP A 457 23.55 3.96 16.37
CA TRP A 457 24.85 4.60 16.17
C TRP A 457 25.36 5.32 17.44
N PRO A 458 26.63 5.15 17.85
CA PRO A 458 27.15 5.78 19.07
C PRO A 458 27.01 7.31 19.07
N GLY A 459 26.39 7.85 20.11
CA GLY A 459 26.17 9.29 20.28
C GLY A 459 24.93 9.84 19.57
N LEU A 460 24.10 8.97 18.99
CA LEU A 460 22.83 9.28 18.35
C LEU A 460 21.73 8.39 18.94
N ASN A 461 20.49 8.88 18.92
CA ASN A 461 19.30 8.21 19.45
C ASN A 461 18.47 7.56 18.33
N GLY A 462 18.52 8.10 17.11
CA GLY A 462 17.81 7.56 15.95
C GLY A 462 18.42 6.26 15.41
N LEU A 463 17.60 5.48 14.70
CA LEU A 463 18.04 4.28 13.99
C LEU A 463 18.24 4.56 12.50
N TYR A 464 19.32 4.05 11.92
CA TYR A 464 19.76 4.37 10.56
C TYR A 464 19.74 3.15 9.64
N PRO A 465 19.12 3.22 8.45
CA PRO A 465 19.02 2.07 7.57
C PRO A 465 20.35 1.79 6.86
N VAL A 466 20.68 0.51 6.68
CA VAL A 466 21.74 0.03 5.78
C VAL A 466 21.31 -1.28 5.13
N LEU A 467 21.82 -1.52 3.92
CA LEU A 467 21.78 -2.80 3.17
C LEU A 467 20.37 -3.35 2.89
N GLN A 468 20.08 -3.67 1.62
CA GLN A 468 18.80 -4.26 1.24
C GLN A 468 18.96 -5.73 0.87
N TYR A 469 18.30 -6.62 1.60
CA TYR A 469 18.06 -8.00 1.21
C TYR A 469 16.82 -8.07 0.30
N GLN A 470 16.79 -8.98 -0.67
CA GLN A 470 15.67 -9.17 -1.60
C GLN A 470 15.24 -10.64 -1.62
N THR A 471 13.98 -10.93 -1.27
CA THR A 471 13.47 -12.30 -1.07
C THR A 471 13.62 -13.18 -2.32
N HIS A 472 13.46 -12.60 -3.51
CA HIS A 472 13.64 -13.29 -4.80
C HIS A 472 14.87 -12.77 -5.56
N GLY A 473 15.89 -12.31 -4.84
CA GLY A 473 17.15 -11.89 -5.43
C GLY A 473 17.95 -13.09 -5.96
N ASP A 474 18.78 -12.87 -6.97
CA ASP A 474 19.63 -13.91 -7.55
C ASP A 474 20.95 -13.29 -8.02
N ASP A 475 22.06 -13.72 -7.44
CA ASP A 475 23.39 -13.19 -7.70
C ASP A 475 23.94 -13.56 -9.09
N SER A 476 23.30 -14.50 -9.81
CA SER A 476 23.60 -14.76 -11.23
C SER A 476 23.11 -13.65 -12.17
N ARG A 477 22.27 -12.72 -11.69
CA ARG A 477 21.72 -11.61 -12.49
C ARG A 477 22.75 -10.52 -12.73
N TYR A 478 22.83 -10.06 -13.98
CA TYR A 478 23.63 -8.89 -14.36
C TYR A 478 23.12 -7.59 -13.70
N ASP A 479 21.80 -7.38 -13.67
CA ASP A 479 21.19 -6.22 -12.97
C ASP A 479 21.40 -6.34 -11.46
N ARG A 480 22.40 -5.61 -10.95
CA ARG A 480 22.73 -5.46 -9.52
C ARG A 480 21.50 -5.17 -8.64
N THR A 481 20.46 -4.51 -9.17
CA THR A 481 19.25 -4.17 -8.39
C THR A 481 18.33 -5.36 -8.19
N ARG A 482 18.69 -6.54 -8.72
CA ARG A 482 17.91 -7.78 -8.69
C ARG A 482 18.66 -8.96 -8.06
N ARG A 483 19.87 -8.73 -7.56
CA ARG A 483 20.69 -9.66 -6.78
C ARG A 483 20.15 -9.90 -5.37
N GLN A 484 20.71 -10.87 -4.64
CA GLN A 484 20.26 -11.25 -3.30
C GLN A 484 20.36 -10.08 -2.32
N PHE A 485 21.50 -9.40 -2.36
CA PHE A 485 21.72 -8.14 -1.69
C PHE A 485 21.80 -6.99 -2.70
N ARG A 486 21.51 -5.78 -2.23
CA ARG A 486 21.71 -4.53 -2.95
C ARG A 486 22.25 -3.50 -1.96
N ASP A 487 23.19 -2.67 -2.43
CA ASP A 487 23.60 -1.49 -1.70
C ASP A 487 22.37 -0.61 -1.39
N TYR A 488 22.27 -0.21 -0.14
CA TYR A 488 21.20 0.62 0.38
C TYR A 488 21.81 1.50 1.45
N HIS A 489 22.14 2.73 1.06
CA HIS A 489 22.63 3.78 1.94
C HIS A 489 23.98 3.55 2.62
N LEU A 490 24.91 2.80 2.00
CA LEU A 490 26.31 2.86 2.45
C LEU A 490 26.89 4.29 2.34
N ASP A 491 26.32 5.14 1.47
CA ASP A 491 26.69 6.56 1.33
C ASP A 491 26.43 7.42 2.59
N PHE A 492 25.62 6.94 3.54
CA PHE A 492 25.44 7.62 4.83
C PHE A 492 26.68 7.49 5.72
N TYR A 493 27.40 6.36 5.63
CA TYR A 493 28.45 5.97 6.58
C TYR A 493 29.87 6.17 6.06
N VAL A 494 30.04 6.65 4.82
CA VAL A 494 31.36 6.85 4.18
C VAL A 494 31.59 8.35 3.92
N ASP A 495 32.74 8.86 4.34
CA ASP A 495 33.34 10.08 3.79
C ASP A 495 34.34 9.68 2.70
N ARG A 496 34.35 10.44 1.61
CA ARG A 496 35.11 10.16 0.39
C ARG A 496 36.20 11.20 0.10
N ASN A 497 36.49 12.04 1.10
CA ASN A 497 37.57 13.04 1.10
C ASN A 497 37.61 13.99 -0.13
N GLY A 498 36.52 14.06 -0.89
CA GLY A 498 36.40 14.85 -2.13
C GLY A 498 36.87 14.19 -3.43
N THR A 499 37.24 12.90 -3.44
CA THR A 499 37.67 12.19 -4.67
C THR A 499 36.80 10.98 -5.00
N ASP A 500 36.15 11.02 -6.16
CA ASP A 500 35.20 9.97 -6.57
C ASP A 500 35.85 8.68 -7.13
N SER A 501 37.17 8.64 -7.30
CA SER A 501 37.90 7.60 -8.04
C SER A 501 38.98 6.85 -7.24
N ASP A 502 39.25 7.27 -6.01
CA ASP A 502 40.15 6.59 -5.08
C ASP A 502 39.31 6.13 -3.88
N VAL A 503 39.66 4.97 -3.32
CA VAL A 503 39.02 4.40 -2.12
C VAL A 503 40.05 4.12 -1.01
N SER A 504 41.31 4.52 -1.23
CA SER A 504 42.40 4.33 -0.28
C SER A 504 42.46 5.42 0.80
N ASP A 505 41.68 6.48 0.66
CA ASP A 505 41.45 7.52 1.66
C ASP A 505 39.97 7.70 2.07
N ASP A 506 39.06 6.88 1.53
CA ASP A 506 37.69 6.74 2.05
C ASP A 506 37.74 6.35 3.54
N VAL A 507 36.90 6.97 4.39
CA VAL A 507 36.83 6.66 5.84
C VAL A 507 35.39 6.52 6.30
N LEU A 508 35.16 5.63 7.28
CA LEU A 508 33.87 5.49 7.93
C LEU A 508 33.58 6.71 8.81
N LYS A 509 32.36 7.24 8.74
CA LYS A 509 31.88 8.41 9.47
C LYS A 509 30.55 8.13 10.18
N THR A 510 30.20 9.00 11.12
CA THR A 510 28.85 9.08 11.69
C THR A 510 27.85 9.49 10.59
N PRO A 511 26.67 8.84 10.50
CA PRO A 511 25.65 9.23 9.54
C PRO A 511 25.11 10.64 9.86
N ASP A 512 24.62 11.31 8.83
CA ASP A 512 23.97 12.61 8.98
C ASP A 512 22.65 12.45 9.75
N ILE A 513 22.42 13.30 10.76
CA ILE A 513 21.27 13.22 11.69
C ILE A 513 19.89 13.28 11.00
N THR A 514 19.84 13.76 9.75
CA THR A 514 18.61 13.78 8.94
C THR A 514 18.24 12.43 8.33
N LYS A 515 19.05 11.38 8.53
CA LYS A 515 18.92 10.08 7.84
C LYS A 515 18.34 8.93 8.68
N ASN A 516 17.87 9.23 9.90
CA ASN A 516 17.24 8.25 10.76
C ASN A 516 15.83 7.85 10.26
N ILE A 517 15.32 6.69 10.69
CA ILE A 517 13.98 6.20 10.32
C ILE A 517 12.84 6.98 10.96
N SER A 518 13.03 7.53 12.16
CA SER A 518 12.00 8.26 12.89
C SER A 518 11.50 9.42 12.02
N ARG A 519 12.42 10.26 11.54
CA ARG A 519 12.14 11.33 10.58
C ARG A 519 11.57 10.82 9.24
N ASN A 520 12.18 9.81 8.60
CA ASN A 520 11.95 9.52 7.18
C ASN A 520 11.02 8.33 6.88
N CYS A 521 10.56 7.59 7.90
CA CYS A 521 9.81 6.34 7.70
C CYS A 521 8.63 6.18 8.66
N ILE A 522 8.77 6.54 9.94
CA ILE A 522 7.77 6.18 10.97
C ILE A 522 6.40 6.82 10.71
N GLY A 523 6.30 7.97 10.04
CA GLY A 523 5.01 8.58 9.66
C GLY A 523 4.04 7.63 8.94
N CYS A 524 4.52 6.87 7.95
CA CYS A 524 3.71 5.88 7.23
C CYS A 524 3.66 4.49 7.90
N HIS A 525 4.36 4.31 9.03
CA HIS A 525 4.73 3.00 9.59
C HIS A 525 4.58 2.91 11.12
N ALA A 526 3.83 3.81 11.73
CA ALA A 526 3.31 3.71 13.10
C ALA A 526 2.03 4.54 13.21
N GLY A 527 1.31 4.41 14.33
CA GLY A 527 0.24 5.32 14.69
C GLY A 527 0.70 6.52 15.51
N ASN A 528 -0.15 7.55 15.59
CA ASN A 528 0.10 8.79 16.34
C ASN A 528 1.47 9.43 16.08
N TYR A 529 1.97 9.39 14.84
CA TYR A 529 3.27 9.97 14.51
C TYR A 529 3.29 11.46 14.86
N THR A 530 4.16 11.82 15.80
CA THR A 530 4.47 13.21 16.14
C THR A 530 5.97 13.39 16.23
N GLN A 531 6.51 14.41 15.57
CA GLN A 531 7.96 14.62 15.47
C GLN A 531 8.46 15.67 16.47
N TYR A 532 9.62 15.41 17.07
CA TYR A 532 10.32 16.33 17.97
C TYR A 532 11.81 16.41 17.64
N THR A 533 12.46 17.51 18.02
CA THR A 533 13.92 17.62 17.93
C THR A 533 14.56 17.27 19.27
N ASP A 534 15.43 16.27 19.28
CA ASP A 534 16.21 15.90 20.46
C ASP A 534 17.15 17.05 20.86
N ALA A 535 17.12 17.43 22.14
CA ALA A 535 17.87 18.58 22.65
C ALA A 535 19.37 18.32 22.84
N VAL A 536 19.81 17.06 22.76
CA VAL A 536 21.21 16.62 22.96
C VAL A 536 21.87 16.32 21.62
N THR A 537 21.22 15.53 20.76
CA THR A 537 21.77 15.09 19.46
C THR A 537 21.38 16.02 18.31
N GLY A 538 20.28 16.77 18.45
CA GLY A 538 19.70 17.59 17.38
C GLY A 538 18.93 16.78 16.33
N GLU A 539 18.78 15.47 16.51
CA GLU A 539 18.02 14.61 15.61
C GLU A 539 16.53 14.97 15.64
N VAL A 540 15.87 14.82 14.49
CA VAL A 540 14.40 14.75 14.45
C VAL A 540 14.01 13.30 14.75
N LEU A 541 13.35 13.10 15.87
CA LEU A 541 12.84 11.83 16.36
C LEU A 541 11.30 11.85 16.37
N ALA A 542 10.68 10.74 16.75
CA ALA A 542 9.23 10.56 16.68
C ALA A 542 8.71 9.88 17.93
N HIS A 543 7.62 10.40 18.50
CA HIS A 543 6.78 9.67 19.44
C HIS A 543 5.69 8.91 18.67
N THR A 544 5.27 7.76 19.20
CA THR A 544 4.19 6.95 18.63
C THR A 544 3.18 6.53 19.71
N ILE A 545 2.51 5.39 19.58
CA ILE A 545 1.49 4.93 20.54
C ILE A 545 2.13 3.94 21.50
N ALA A 546 2.27 4.29 22.78
CA ALA A 546 2.73 3.35 23.80
C ALA A 546 1.74 2.16 23.95
N ASP A 547 2.20 0.95 23.68
CA ASP A 547 1.44 -0.30 23.79
C ASP A 547 2.33 -1.40 24.42
N PRO A 548 1.97 -1.96 25.59
CA PRO A 548 2.74 -3.03 26.24
C PRO A 548 2.94 -4.31 25.42
N MET A 549 2.19 -4.51 24.34
CA MET A 549 2.30 -5.62 23.39
C MET A 549 2.89 -5.19 22.03
N GLY A 550 3.36 -3.95 21.92
CA GLY A 550 3.97 -3.38 20.72
C GLY A 550 5.31 -4.00 20.32
N THR A 551 6.04 -3.28 19.47
CA THR A 551 7.22 -3.79 18.75
C THR A 551 8.54 -3.39 19.42
N TYR A 552 8.73 -2.10 19.71
CA TYR A 552 10.01 -1.54 20.15
C TYR A 552 9.79 -0.14 20.75
N ASP A 553 10.62 0.27 21.70
CA ASP A 553 10.68 1.62 22.32
C ASP A 553 11.43 2.57 21.37
N ILE A 554 10.72 3.37 20.55
CA ILE A 554 11.33 4.16 19.46
C ILE A 554 11.81 5.56 19.89
N ASP A 555 11.24 6.10 20.97
CA ASP A 555 11.56 7.43 21.49
C ASP A 555 12.47 7.41 22.74
N GLY A 556 12.64 6.25 23.36
CA GLY A 556 13.54 6.01 24.49
C GLY A 556 12.93 6.35 25.85
N ASP A 557 11.60 6.50 25.97
CA ASP A 557 10.95 6.84 27.24
C ASP A 557 10.86 5.66 28.23
N GLY A 558 11.10 4.43 27.76
CA GLY A 558 11.06 3.19 28.53
C GLY A 558 9.75 2.40 28.40
N LEU A 559 8.80 2.86 27.58
CA LEU A 559 7.61 2.14 27.15
C LEU A 559 7.85 1.52 25.77
N ILE A 560 7.15 0.42 25.46
CA ILE A 560 7.18 -0.18 24.12
C ILE A 560 6.12 0.50 23.26
N ASP A 561 6.45 0.85 22.02
CA ASP A 561 5.51 1.43 21.07
C ASP A 561 4.84 0.39 20.16
N ASP A 562 3.58 0.65 19.81
CA ASP A 562 2.90 0.10 18.66
C ASP A 562 3.44 0.67 17.34
N LEU A 563 4.69 0.35 17.02
CA LEU A 563 5.19 0.47 15.65
C LEU A 563 4.39 -0.45 14.74
N ASN A 564 4.30 -0.05 13.47
CA ASN A 564 3.46 -0.59 12.40
C ASN A 564 2.03 0.00 12.36
N ASN A 565 1.27 -0.33 11.30
CA ASN A 565 -0.07 0.21 11.09
C ASN A 565 -1.10 -0.61 11.89
N GLY A 566 -1.57 -0.07 13.01
CA GLY A 566 -2.66 -0.61 13.84
C GLY A 566 -4.03 0.03 13.53
N CYS A 567 -5.05 -0.40 14.27
CA CYS A 567 -6.46 -0.03 14.05
C CYS A 567 -6.69 1.50 13.98
N GLU A 568 -6.06 2.25 14.88
CA GLU A 568 -6.25 3.69 15.04
C GLU A 568 -5.74 4.52 13.84
N ASN A 569 -4.91 3.93 12.96
CA ASN A 569 -4.53 4.58 11.69
C ASN A 569 -5.66 4.67 10.68
N CYS A 570 -6.66 3.79 10.78
CA CYS A 570 -7.86 3.79 9.93
C CYS A 570 -9.10 4.34 10.65
N HIS A 571 -9.22 4.07 11.95
CA HIS A 571 -10.39 4.43 12.77
C HIS A 571 -10.25 5.72 13.58
N GLY A 572 -9.03 6.24 13.74
CA GLY A 572 -8.72 7.40 14.59
C GLY A 572 -8.44 7.03 16.05
N PRO A 573 -8.12 8.02 16.92
CA PRO A 573 -7.82 7.79 18.32
C PRO A 573 -9.02 7.22 19.10
N GLY A 574 -8.83 6.06 19.74
CA GLY A 574 -9.91 5.24 20.30
C GLY A 574 -10.33 5.55 21.73
N SER A 575 -9.70 6.50 22.44
CA SER A 575 -9.97 6.69 23.89
C SER A 575 -11.43 6.99 24.24
N GLU A 576 -12.10 7.84 23.46
CA GLU A 576 -13.52 8.18 23.67
C GLU A 576 -14.41 6.97 23.37
N HIS A 577 -14.08 6.20 22.32
CA HIS A 577 -14.77 4.96 21.96
C HIS A 577 -14.67 3.92 23.07
N VAL A 578 -13.47 3.65 23.58
CA VAL A 578 -13.23 2.71 24.68
C VAL A 578 -13.91 3.16 25.98
N ALA A 579 -13.85 4.46 26.31
CA ALA A 579 -14.47 4.99 27.52
C ALA A 579 -16.01 4.95 27.49
N ALA A 580 -16.62 5.16 26.31
CA ALA A 580 -18.07 5.16 26.13
C ALA A 580 -18.65 3.80 25.70
N ASN A 581 -17.79 2.86 25.24
CA ASN A 581 -18.15 1.65 24.50
C ASN A 581 -19.15 1.95 23.37
N ASN A 582 -18.77 2.88 22.48
CA ASN A 582 -19.69 3.47 21.51
C ASN A 582 -19.01 3.82 20.18
N GLU A 583 -19.48 3.20 19.10
CA GLU A 583 -19.04 3.36 17.70
C GLU A 583 -19.13 4.78 17.13
N ARG A 584 -19.87 5.69 17.78
CA ARG A 584 -19.89 7.12 17.45
C ARG A 584 -18.49 7.76 17.43
N TYR A 585 -17.56 7.29 18.25
CA TYR A 585 -16.25 7.91 18.46
C TYR A 585 -15.12 7.31 17.60
N VAL A 586 -15.45 6.63 16.49
CA VAL A 586 -14.48 6.09 15.53
C VAL A 586 -14.95 6.34 14.10
N VAL A 587 -13.99 6.47 13.18
CA VAL A 587 -14.25 6.48 11.74
C VAL A 587 -14.64 5.08 11.28
N VAL A 588 -15.72 4.98 10.51
CA VAL A 588 -16.22 3.72 9.92
C VAL A 588 -16.04 3.80 8.41
N PRO A 589 -15.01 3.14 7.82
CA PRO A 589 -14.65 3.30 6.41
C PRO A 589 -15.80 3.05 5.43
N ASP A 590 -16.68 2.07 5.72
CA ASP A 590 -17.79 1.71 4.84
C ASP A 590 -18.84 2.80 4.65
N TYR A 591 -18.90 3.78 5.56
CA TYR A 591 -19.88 4.88 5.57
C TYR A 591 -19.29 6.20 5.04
N LEU A 592 -18.00 6.21 4.69
CA LEU A 592 -17.35 7.34 4.02
C LEU A 592 -17.76 7.42 2.54
N SER A 593 -17.60 8.59 1.93
CA SER A 593 -17.60 8.71 0.48
C SER A 593 -16.49 7.85 -0.16
N PRO A 594 -16.64 7.41 -1.42
CA PRO A 594 -15.61 6.62 -2.10
C PRO A 594 -14.27 7.35 -2.22
N SER A 595 -14.25 8.70 -2.29
CA SER A 595 -13.01 9.48 -2.25
C SER A 595 -12.30 9.32 -0.90
N ARG A 596 -13.03 9.61 0.20
CA ARG A 596 -12.51 9.57 1.57
C ARG A 596 -12.09 8.16 2.00
N ALA A 597 -12.86 7.14 1.61
CA ALA A 597 -12.51 5.74 1.83
C ALA A 597 -11.18 5.36 1.15
N ASN A 598 -10.98 5.71 -0.14
CA ASN A 598 -9.70 5.51 -0.82
C ASN A 598 -8.56 6.36 -0.21
N GLN A 599 -8.85 7.58 0.25
CA GLN A 599 -7.87 8.49 0.86
C GLN A 599 -7.34 7.98 2.21
N LEU A 600 -8.06 7.09 2.92
CA LEU A 600 -7.49 6.36 4.08
C LEU A 600 -6.19 5.63 3.71
N CYS A 601 -6.20 4.91 2.59
CA CYS A 601 -5.03 4.23 2.02
C CYS A 601 -4.09 5.22 1.33
N GLY A 602 -4.65 6.26 0.68
CA GLY A 602 -3.94 7.34 0.00
C GLY A 602 -3.04 8.21 0.89
N ARG A 603 -3.16 8.11 2.22
CA ARG A 603 -2.21 8.71 3.18
C ARG A 603 -0.82 8.05 3.15
N CYS A 604 -0.72 6.78 2.76
CA CYS A 604 0.55 6.03 2.70
C CYS A 604 0.89 5.52 1.29
N HIS A 605 -0.09 4.99 0.55
CA HIS A 605 0.08 4.37 -0.78
C HIS A 605 0.17 5.38 -1.94
N ASN A 606 0.74 6.55 -1.66
CA ASN A 606 0.71 7.72 -2.54
C ASN A 606 2.06 8.41 -2.75
N ARG A 607 3.07 8.19 -1.90
CA ARG A 607 4.47 8.58 -2.20
C ARG A 607 4.67 10.08 -2.50
N GLN A 608 3.85 10.93 -1.89
CA GLN A 608 3.98 12.38 -1.91
C GLN A 608 4.84 12.87 -0.74
N GLU A 609 5.52 14.00 -0.92
CA GLU A 609 6.34 14.66 0.11
C GLU A 609 5.49 15.69 0.88
N GLY A 610 5.72 15.78 2.20
CA GLY A 610 4.94 16.62 3.10
C GLY A 610 5.15 18.11 2.91
N ALA A 611 4.12 18.89 3.25
CA ALA A 611 4.18 20.35 3.30
C ALA A 611 4.95 20.91 4.52
N ASP A 612 5.49 20.04 5.38
CA ASP A 612 6.12 20.46 6.63
C ASP A 612 7.52 21.09 6.43
N PRO A 613 7.95 22.02 7.31
CA PRO A 613 9.21 22.75 7.12
C PRO A 613 10.49 21.91 7.23
N ILE A 614 10.41 20.68 7.76
CA ILE A 614 11.55 19.76 7.86
C ILE A 614 11.78 19.07 6.50
N GLY A 615 10.75 18.94 5.67
CA GLY A 615 10.81 18.31 4.35
C GLY A 615 10.98 16.80 4.47
N ASN A 616 9.88 16.10 4.79
CA ASN A 616 9.85 14.66 5.00
C ASN A 616 9.24 13.90 3.80
N ASP A 617 9.66 12.64 3.65
CA ASP A 617 9.15 11.68 2.64
C ASP A 617 7.72 11.15 2.95
N HIS A 618 6.99 11.81 3.85
CA HIS A 618 5.62 11.46 4.27
C HIS A 618 4.76 12.73 4.45
N PRO A 619 3.42 12.64 4.27
CA PRO A 619 2.58 13.81 4.02
C PRO A 619 2.12 14.51 5.31
N LEU A 620 3.04 15.20 6.00
CA LEU A 620 2.70 16.13 7.08
C LEU A 620 2.22 17.48 6.54
N ASN A 621 1.36 18.18 7.30
CA ASN A 621 1.04 19.57 7.02
C ASN A 621 2.12 20.55 7.52
N ALA A 622 1.94 21.85 7.25
CA ALA A 622 2.85 22.91 7.69
C ALA A 622 3.08 23.01 9.22
N ASN A 623 2.19 22.42 10.05
CA ASN A 623 2.31 22.34 11.50
C ASN A 623 3.03 21.07 11.99
N SER A 624 3.50 20.20 11.08
CA SER A 624 4.00 18.84 11.37
C SER A 624 2.93 17.86 11.87
N GLU A 625 1.66 18.06 11.53
CA GLU A 625 0.56 17.17 11.92
C GLU A 625 0.29 16.11 10.83
N TRP A 626 -0.08 14.90 11.26
CA TRP A 626 -0.45 13.79 10.37
C TRP A 626 -1.91 13.89 9.90
N PRO A 627 -2.24 13.60 8.63
CA PRO A 627 -3.60 13.69 8.11
C PRO A 627 -4.54 12.75 8.85
N LYS A 628 -5.69 13.27 9.29
CA LYS A 628 -6.70 12.51 10.02
C LYS A 628 -7.42 11.49 9.12
N PRO A 629 -7.88 10.34 9.64
CA PRO A 629 -8.80 9.47 8.93
C PRO A 629 -10.09 10.21 8.53
N GLY A 630 -10.65 9.88 7.37
CA GLY A 630 -11.85 10.54 6.82
C GLY A 630 -11.59 11.88 6.09
N ILE A 631 -10.35 12.39 6.06
CA ILE A 631 -9.95 13.59 5.29
C ILE A 631 -10.33 13.46 3.80
N SER A 632 -10.75 14.56 3.16
CA SER A 632 -11.01 14.56 1.71
C SER A 632 -9.70 14.57 0.93
N ARG A 633 -9.76 14.16 -0.34
CA ARG A 633 -8.61 14.30 -1.24
C ARG A 633 -8.28 15.78 -1.44
N ALA A 634 -9.27 16.66 -1.53
CA ALA A 634 -9.06 18.10 -1.70
C ALA A 634 -8.31 18.74 -0.53
N GLU A 635 -8.71 18.45 0.71
CA GLU A 635 -8.07 18.94 1.93
C GLU A 635 -6.65 18.38 2.07
N PHE A 636 -6.49 17.07 1.84
CA PHE A 636 -5.19 16.40 1.85
C PHE A 636 -4.20 17.03 0.85
N LEU A 637 -4.62 17.25 -0.40
CA LEU A 637 -3.77 17.89 -1.41
C LEU A 637 -3.46 19.35 -1.06
N ALA A 638 -4.42 20.11 -0.53
CA ALA A 638 -4.20 21.53 -0.18
C ALA A 638 -3.16 21.71 0.94
N ASP A 639 -3.32 20.96 2.03
CA ASP A 639 -2.68 21.27 3.31
C ASP A 639 -1.48 20.36 3.65
N TYR A 640 -1.40 19.15 3.08
CA TYR A 640 -0.41 18.12 3.46
C TYR A 640 0.65 17.81 2.37
N VAL A 641 0.56 18.42 1.18
CA VAL A 641 1.50 18.19 0.07
C VAL A 641 2.37 19.42 -0.19
N ALA A 642 3.68 19.22 -0.42
CA ALA A 642 4.63 20.31 -0.71
C ALA A 642 4.29 21.12 -1.98
N ASP A 643 4.56 22.43 -1.96
CA ASP A 643 4.23 23.37 -3.05
C ASP A 643 5.05 23.18 -4.34
N ASP A 644 6.10 22.37 -4.31
CA ASP A 644 6.95 22.00 -5.47
C ASP A 644 6.98 20.49 -5.76
N VAL A 645 6.49 19.63 -4.86
CA VAL A 645 6.38 18.17 -5.03
C VAL A 645 4.91 17.74 -5.10
N ASN A 646 4.30 18.18 -6.19
CA ASN A 646 2.88 18.06 -6.52
C ASN A 646 2.31 16.62 -6.69
N GLY A 647 3.06 15.57 -6.34
CA GLY A 647 2.75 14.17 -6.64
C GLY A 647 3.98 13.25 -6.44
N PRO A 648 3.88 11.92 -6.63
CA PRO A 648 5.06 11.08 -6.70
C PRO A 648 6.04 11.62 -7.74
N LYS A 649 7.32 11.83 -7.40
CA LYS A 649 8.33 12.36 -8.34
C LYS A 649 8.21 11.75 -9.74
N GLN A 650 8.25 12.56 -10.81
CA GLN A 650 8.08 12.11 -12.21
C GLN A 650 8.92 10.87 -12.57
N SER A 651 10.14 10.76 -12.04
CA SER A 651 11.04 9.60 -12.23
C SER A 651 10.53 8.27 -11.65
N LYS A 652 9.38 8.28 -10.98
CA LYS A 652 8.72 7.11 -10.38
C LYS A 652 7.56 6.57 -11.23
N TYR A 653 7.29 7.18 -12.39
CA TYR A 653 6.40 6.67 -13.42
C TYR A 653 7.19 6.08 -14.61
N TRP A 654 6.49 5.33 -15.45
CA TRP A 654 6.97 4.95 -16.78
C TRP A 654 6.81 6.11 -17.78
N ALA A 655 7.35 5.94 -19.00
CA ALA A 655 7.37 6.99 -20.01
C ALA A 655 5.97 7.41 -20.52
N ASP A 656 4.93 6.62 -20.22
CA ASP A 656 3.53 6.95 -20.51
C ASP A 656 2.89 7.85 -19.44
N PHE A 657 3.55 8.06 -18.29
CA PHE A 657 3.05 8.77 -17.09
C PHE A 657 1.78 8.17 -16.46
N THR A 658 1.23 7.10 -17.04
CA THR A 658 0.06 6.39 -16.51
C THR A 658 0.51 5.36 -15.49
N HIS A 659 1.56 4.59 -15.77
CA HIS A 659 1.93 3.45 -14.94
C HIS A 659 2.98 3.77 -13.88
N ALA A 660 2.75 3.33 -12.64
CA ALA A 660 3.76 3.35 -11.59
C ALA A 660 4.97 2.45 -11.94
N LYS A 661 6.17 2.97 -11.67
CA LYS A 661 7.46 2.27 -11.80
C LYS A 661 8.07 1.87 -10.46
N SER A 662 7.64 2.51 -9.37
CA SER A 662 8.08 2.19 -8.00
C SER A 662 6.93 1.69 -7.13
N HIS A 663 7.27 0.87 -6.13
CA HIS A 663 6.38 0.48 -5.03
C HIS A 663 5.62 1.64 -4.36
N HIS A 664 4.52 1.29 -3.67
CA HIS A 664 3.63 2.15 -2.87
C HIS A 664 2.97 3.33 -3.62
N GLN A 665 2.49 3.07 -4.84
CA GLN A 665 1.76 4.03 -5.68
C GLN A 665 0.36 3.52 -6.12
N GLN A 666 -0.23 2.57 -5.37
CA GLN A 666 -1.54 1.99 -5.70
C GLN A 666 -2.67 3.03 -5.71
N TYR A 667 -2.64 4.03 -4.82
CA TYR A 667 -3.66 5.08 -4.81
C TYR A 667 -3.55 6.03 -6.03
N PRO A 668 -2.35 6.56 -6.38
CA PRO A 668 -2.08 7.21 -7.66
C PRO A 668 -2.50 6.45 -8.91
N ASP A 669 -2.51 5.11 -8.87
CA ASP A 669 -2.99 4.28 -9.97
C ASP A 669 -4.51 4.12 -9.94
N MET A 670 -5.08 3.81 -8.77
CA MET A 670 -6.52 3.66 -8.55
C MET A 670 -7.32 4.90 -8.98
N VAL A 671 -6.89 6.12 -8.62
CA VAL A 671 -7.63 7.35 -8.97
C VAL A 671 -7.73 7.59 -10.49
N LYS A 672 -6.81 7.04 -11.28
CA LYS A 672 -6.85 7.13 -12.76
C LYS A 672 -7.77 6.07 -13.38
N SER A 673 -8.06 5.01 -12.65
CA SER A 673 -8.86 3.87 -13.14
C SER A 673 -10.34 4.22 -13.32
N VAL A 674 -11.02 3.40 -14.12
CA VAL A 674 -12.50 3.45 -14.26
C VAL A 674 -13.21 2.90 -13.01
N HIS A 675 -12.53 2.07 -12.19
CA HIS A 675 -13.07 1.57 -10.93
C HIS A 675 -13.33 2.71 -9.93
N TYR A 676 -12.43 3.68 -9.84
CA TYR A 676 -12.61 4.85 -8.98
C TYR A 676 -13.78 5.75 -9.43
N ARG A 677 -14.06 5.85 -10.74
CA ARG A 677 -15.12 6.71 -11.29
C ARG A 677 -15.81 6.10 -12.50
N ASN A 678 -17.06 5.68 -12.30
CA ASN A 678 -17.96 5.22 -13.35
C ASN A 678 -19.43 5.47 -12.98
N HIS A 679 -20.36 4.91 -13.74
CA HIS A 679 -21.80 5.16 -13.66
C HIS A 679 -22.61 4.01 -13.00
N LYS A 680 -21.94 2.93 -12.56
CA LYS A 680 -22.54 1.77 -11.88
C LYS A 680 -22.17 1.75 -10.40
N GLU A 681 -20.88 1.73 -10.09
CA GLU A 681 -20.37 1.41 -8.75
C GLU A 681 -19.00 2.08 -8.54
N LEU A 682 -18.87 2.94 -7.53
CA LEU A 682 -17.66 3.71 -7.23
C LEU A 682 -16.79 2.95 -6.24
N LEU A 683 -15.80 2.22 -6.78
CA LEU A 683 -15.01 1.28 -6.01
C LEU A 683 -13.91 1.95 -5.18
N THR A 684 -13.54 1.24 -4.13
CA THR A 684 -12.55 1.60 -3.12
C THR A 684 -11.53 0.47 -2.95
N CYS A 685 -10.48 0.72 -2.17
CA CYS A 685 -9.53 -0.34 -1.79
C CYS A 685 -10.23 -1.53 -1.10
N PHE A 686 -11.28 -1.27 -0.31
CA PHE A 686 -11.97 -2.26 0.52
C PHE A 686 -12.85 -3.23 -0.28
N ASP A 687 -13.25 -2.84 -1.50
CA ASP A 687 -14.06 -3.69 -2.38
C ASP A 687 -13.23 -4.83 -3.03
N CYS A 688 -11.90 -4.79 -2.87
CA CYS A 688 -10.97 -5.88 -3.26
C CYS A 688 -10.15 -6.43 -2.07
N HIS A 689 -9.84 -5.61 -1.06
CA HIS A 689 -9.00 -5.97 0.08
C HIS A 689 -9.76 -5.90 1.40
N ASP A 690 -9.69 -6.96 2.20
CA ASP A 690 -10.03 -6.92 3.61
C ASP A 690 -8.90 -6.23 4.39
N ALA A 691 -9.26 -5.18 5.15
CA ALA A 691 -8.32 -4.40 5.96
C ALA A 691 -7.87 -5.12 7.25
N HIS A 692 -8.59 -6.18 7.66
CA HIS A 692 -8.28 -7.03 8.80
C HIS A 692 -7.73 -8.40 8.36
N GLY A 693 -8.16 -8.88 7.19
CA GLY A 693 -7.58 -9.96 6.39
C GLY A 693 -7.73 -11.37 6.94
N ASP A 694 -8.88 -11.64 7.54
CA ASP A 694 -9.32 -12.99 7.91
C ASP A 694 -9.85 -13.78 6.69
N THR A 695 -9.31 -13.50 5.50
CA THR A 695 -9.70 -14.09 4.21
C THR A 695 -8.84 -15.29 3.83
N GLY A 696 -7.59 -15.34 4.27
CA GLY A 696 -6.61 -16.38 3.91
C GLY A 696 -6.05 -16.32 2.49
N PHE A 697 -6.31 -15.23 1.75
CA PHE A 697 -5.71 -14.97 0.43
C PHE A 697 -4.50 -14.02 0.54
N GLU A 698 -3.52 -14.15 -0.37
CA GLU A 698 -2.35 -13.26 -0.37
C GLU A 698 -2.78 -11.79 -0.52
N ARG A 699 -2.06 -10.87 0.14
CA ARG A 699 -2.35 -9.42 0.14
C ARG A 699 -3.73 -9.07 0.71
N SER A 700 -4.29 -9.95 1.55
CA SER A 700 -5.58 -9.76 2.22
C SER A 700 -6.72 -9.51 1.24
N LEU A 701 -6.66 -10.12 0.05
CA LEU A 701 -7.73 -10.01 -0.95
C LEU A 701 -8.99 -10.72 -0.44
N ILE A 702 -10.18 -10.25 -0.83
CA ILE A 702 -11.45 -10.89 -0.43
C ILE A 702 -11.73 -12.20 -1.20
N ALA A 703 -11.05 -12.41 -2.33
CA ALA A 703 -11.13 -13.62 -3.15
C ALA A 703 -9.83 -13.80 -3.97
N ASP A 704 -9.53 -15.05 -4.34
CA ASP A 704 -8.39 -15.40 -5.18
C ASP A 704 -8.53 -14.81 -6.61
N PRO A 705 -7.60 -13.94 -7.07
CA PRO A 705 -7.63 -13.39 -8.42
C PRO A 705 -7.04 -14.33 -9.48
N GLU A 706 -6.27 -15.35 -9.08
CA GLU A 706 -5.59 -16.31 -9.97
C GLU A 706 -6.40 -17.62 -10.14
N ALA A 707 -7.45 -17.82 -9.33
CA ALA A 707 -8.36 -18.95 -9.49
C ALA A 707 -9.01 -18.98 -10.90
N PRO A 708 -9.33 -20.17 -11.47
CA PRO A 708 -9.79 -20.28 -12.86
C PRO A 708 -11.10 -19.55 -13.22
N ASP A 709 -11.93 -19.24 -12.24
CA ASP A 709 -13.15 -18.45 -12.35
C ASP A 709 -12.95 -16.97 -11.96
N THR A 710 -11.74 -16.57 -11.57
CA THR A 710 -11.32 -15.20 -11.24
C THR A 710 -12.33 -14.45 -10.35
N PRO A 711 -12.79 -15.06 -9.24
CA PRO A 711 -13.96 -14.60 -8.47
C PRO A 711 -13.85 -13.16 -7.96
N LEU A 712 -12.64 -12.67 -7.66
CA LEU A 712 -12.41 -11.28 -7.28
C LEU A 712 -12.96 -10.30 -8.35
N CYS A 713 -12.65 -10.54 -9.63
CA CYS A 713 -13.11 -9.69 -10.72
C CYS A 713 -14.54 -10.02 -11.15
N MET A 714 -14.88 -11.31 -11.18
CA MET A 714 -16.15 -11.77 -11.75
C MET A 714 -17.37 -11.45 -10.88
N THR A 715 -17.18 -11.05 -9.61
CA THR A 715 -18.26 -10.55 -8.75
C THR A 715 -19.05 -9.41 -9.39
N CYS A 716 -18.37 -8.44 -10.04
CA CYS A 716 -19.03 -7.35 -10.78
C CYS A 716 -19.02 -7.56 -12.31
N HIS A 717 -18.08 -8.34 -12.85
CA HIS A 717 -17.93 -8.52 -14.31
C HIS A 717 -18.74 -9.68 -14.93
N ALA A 718 -19.38 -10.57 -14.15
CA ALA A 718 -20.09 -11.73 -14.68
C ALA A 718 -21.28 -11.41 -15.62
N ASP A 719 -21.90 -10.24 -15.49
CA ASP A 719 -22.98 -9.80 -16.39
C ASP A 719 -22.47 -9.34 -17.77
N ASP A 720 -21.23 -8.83 -17.83
CA ASP A 720 -20.59 -8.31 -19.05
C ASP A 720 -19.62 -9.33 -19.69
N ILE A 721 -19.15 -10.34 -18.94
CA ILE A 721 -18.15 -11.33 -19.37
C ILE A 721 -18.58 -12.77 -19.03
N SER A 722 -18.60 -13.65 -20.04
CA SER A 722 -18.93 -15.08 -19.88
C SER A 722 -17.75 -15.95 -19.45
N SER A 723 -16.54 -15.67 -19.97
CA SER A 723 -15.29 -16.37 -19.65
C SER A 723 -14.08 -15.63 -20.20
N THR A 724 -12.89 -15.86 -19.63
CA THR A 724 -11.60 -15.35 -20.14
C THR A 724 -11.36 -15.71 -21.61
N ALA A 725 -11.76 -16.91 -22.03
CA ALA A 725 -11.58 -17.39 -23.41
C ALA A 725 -12.41 -16.61 -24.43
N GLU A 726 -13.69 -16.39 -24.14
CA GLU A 726 -14.57 -15.61 -25.03
C GLU A 726 -14.19 -14.12 -25.00
N HIS A 727 -13.85 -13.57 -23.83
CA HIS A 727 -13.40 -12.19 -23.68
C HIS A 727 -12.12 -11.92 -24.49
N THR A 728 -11.06 -12.70 -24.29
CA THR A 728 -9.78 -12.50 -25.01
C THR A 728 -9.93 -12.78 -26.51
N GLN A 729 -10.77 -13.73 -26.91
CA GLN A 729 -11.10 -13.96 -28.32
C GLN A 729 -11.79 -12.74 -28.96
N ALA A 730 -12.64 -12.01 -28.22
CA ALA A 730 -13.30 -10.79 -28.68
C ALA A 730 -12.37 -9.58 -28.69
N MET A 731 -11.55 -9.40 -27.65
CA MET A 731 -10.73 -8.20 -27.44
C MET A 731 -9.41 -8.21 -28.24
N ILE A 732 -8.76 -9.37 -28.37
CA ILE A 732 -7.43 -9.51 -29.01
C ILE A 732 -7.37 -10.59 -30.09
N GLY A 733 -8.50 -11.20 -30.45
CA GLY A 733 -8.58 -12.16 -31.55
C GLY A 733 -8.02 -13.56 -31.24
N VAL A 734 -7.61 -13.82 -30.00
CA VAL A 734 -7.03 -15.11 -29.56
C VAL A 734 -7.62 -15.51 -28.22
N ALA A 735 -8.29 -16.67 -28.16
CA ALA A 735 -8.82 -17.23 -26.93
C ALA A 735 -7.71 -17.72 -25.98
N HIS A 736 -7.62 -17.12 -24.80
CA HIS A 736 -6.82 -17.58 -23.66
C HIS A 736 -7.75 -18.24 -22.65
N GLY A 737 -7.60 -19.55 -22.46
CA GLY A 737 -8.37 -20.28 -21.44
C GLY A 737 -7.91 -19.92 -20.02
N ALA A 738 -8.78 -20.12 -19.04
CA ALA A 738 -8.49 -19.89 -17.61
C ALA A 738 -7.30 -20.70 -17.04
N ALA A 739 -6.82 -21.72 -17.76
CA ALA A 739 -5.60 -22.47 -17.42
C ALA A 739 -4.31 -21.85 -18.02
N VAL A 740 -4.43 -20.69 -18.69
CA VAL A 740 -3.34 -19.98 -19.40
C VAL A 740 -3.20 -18.54 -18.90
N ALA A 741 -4.33 -17.86 -18.64
CA ALA A 741 -4.34 -16.50 -18.10
C ALA A 741 -5.59 -16.25 -17.24
N SER A 742 -5.40 -15.40 -16.23
CA SER A 742 -6.42 -14.76 -15.39
C SER A 742 -6.73 -13.34 -15.86
N CYS A 743 -7.62 -12.64 -15.15
CA CYS A 743 -7.87 -11.21 -15.39
C CYS A 743 -6.64 -10.36 -15.02
N VAL A 744 -5.98 -10.67 -13.90
CA VAL A 744 -4.89 -9.87 -13.34
C VAL A 744 -3.60 -9.96 -14.15
N ASP A 745 -3.35 -11.07 -14.85
CA ASP A 745 -2.22 -11.22 -15.78
C ASP A 745 -2.21 -10.13 -16.88
N CYS A 746 -3.39 -9.70 -17.33
CA CYS A 746 -3.56 -8.71 -18.38
C CYS A 746 -3.84 -7.30 -17.84
N HIS A 747 -4.62 -7.17 -16.78
CA HIS A 747 -5.14 -5.88 -16.28
C HIS A 747 -4.38 -5.31 -15.07
N MET A 748 -3.60 -6.12 -14.35
CA MET A 748 -2.88 -5.72 -13.14
C MET A 748 -1.39 -6.08 -13.21
N VAL A 749 -0.80 -5.89 -14.40
CA VAL A 749 0.61 -6.20 -14.69
C VAL A 749 1.55 -5.67 -13.62
N LYS A 750 2.57 -6.44 -13.26
CA LYS A 750 3.60 -6.03 -12.29
C LYS A 750 4.56 -4.98 -12.88
N THR A 751 4.08 -3.76 -13.09
CA THR A 751 4.85 -2.64 -13.67
C THR A 751 5.82 -2.02 -12.67
N ALA A 752 5.50 -2.04 -11.38
CA ALA A 752 6.23 -1.36 -10.32
C ALA A 752 7.19 -2.29 -9.57
N LYS A 753 8.32 -1.76 -9.10
CA LYS A 753 9.38 -2.52 -8.39
C LYS A 753 9.54 -2.09 -6.92
N SER A 754 9.51 -3.07 -6.02
CA SER A 754 9.85 -3.00 -4.59
C SER A 754 11.23 -3.61 -4.33
N GLY A 755 11.34 -4.93 -4.57
CA GLY A 755 12.51 -5.78 -4.41
C GLY A 755 13.12 -6.12 -5.77
N SER A 756 13.42 -7.40 -6.01
CA SER A 756 14.19 -7.85 -7.18
C SER A 756 13.36 -8.08 -8.45
N GLY A 757 12.06 -8.38 -8.33
CA GLY A 757 11.27 -8.92 -9.44
C GLY A 757 11.82 -10.26 -9.98
N GLN A 758 11.27 -10.70 -11.11
CA GLN A 758 11.60 -11.98 -11.75
C GLN A 758 11.85 -11.81 -13.25
N TYR A 759 12.33 -12.86 -13.91
CA TYR A 759 12.44 -12.86 -15.36
C TYR A 759 11.05 -12.95 -15.99
N GLY A 760 10.79 -12.09 -16.97
CA GLY A 760 9.63 -12.21 -17.86
C GLY A 760 9.99 -13.05 -19.09
N PHE A 761 9.74 -12.52 -20.27
CA PHE A 761 10.12 -13.15 -21.53
C PHE A 761 11.65 -13.15 -21.75
N LEU A 762 12.18 -14.28 -22.24
CA LEU A 762 13.60 -14.48 -22.57
C LEU A 762 13.80 -14.65 -24.08
N LEU A 763 14.52 -13.72 -24.73
CA LEU A 763 14.94 -13.85 -26.14
C LEU A 763 16.05 -14.91 -26.29
N SER A 764 16.94 -14.99 -25.30
CA SER A 764 17.96 -16.03 -25.17
C SER A 764 18.21 -16.39 -23.69
N SER A 765 19.02 -17.41 -23.45
CA SER A 765 19.33 -17.86 -22.09
C SER A 765 20.17 -16.81 -21.33
N PRO A 766 19.78 -16.44 -20.09
CA PRO A 766 20.56 -15.50 -19.28
C PRO A 766 22.02 -15.92 -19.11
N THR A 767 22.92 -14.95 -19.22
CA THR A 767 24.37 -15.14 -19.17
C THR A 767 25.01 -14.55 -17.91
N GLY A 768 24.30 -13.68 -17.19
CA GLY A 768 24.85 -12.89 -16.09
C GLY A 768 25.77 -11.76 -16.56
N THR A 769 25.81 -11.47 -17.87
CA THR A 769 26.66 -10.43 -18.48
C THR A 769 25.82 -9.28 -19.04
N SER A 770 26.48 -8.21 -19.51
CA SER A 770 25.79 -7.03 -20.07
C SER A 770 24.92 -7.32 -21.29
N ALA A 771 25.12 -8.46 -21.97
CA ALA A 771 24.27 -8.92 -23.06
C ALA A 771 22.82 -9.20 -22.61
N ASP A 772 22.63 -9.58 -21.34
CA ASP A 772 21.31 -9.84 -20.76
C ASP A 772 20.36 -8.62 -20.87
N ASN A 773 20.91 -7.40 -20.97
CA ASN A 773 20.11 -6.19 -21.14
C ASN A 773 19.25 -6.20 -22.41
N ASP A 774 19.83 -6.67 -23.51
CA ASP A 774 19.21 -6.66 -24.83
C ASP A 774 18.37 -7.93 -25.09
N GLU A 775 18.38 -8.88 -24.16
CA GLU A 775 17.87 -10.25 -24.35
C GLU A 775 16.78 -10.66 -23.34
N ILE A 776 16.61 -9.93 -22.24
CA ILE A 776 15.72 -10.30 -21.13
C ILE A 776 14.69 -9.21 -20.86
N TYR A 777 13.40 -9.52 -21.02
CA TYR A 777 12.34 -8.72 -20.43
C TYR A 777 12.16 -9.08 -18.96
N MET A 778 11.84 -8.09 -18.13
CA MET A 778 11.64 -8.30 -16.69
C MET A 778 10.16 -8.25 -16.32
N GLU A 779 9.79 -9.08 -15.35
CA GLU A 779 8.57 -8.91 -14.56
C GLU A 779 8.98 -8.24 -13.25
N ASN A 780 8.32 -7.15 -12.82
CA ASN A 780 8.59 -6.61 -11.49
C ASN A 780 7.73 -7.33 -10.44
N ASP A 781 7.41 -6.69 -9.31
CA ASP A 781 6.87 -7.39 -8.14
C ASP A 781 5.74 -6.64 -7.43
N ILE A 782 5.26 -5.52 -8.00
CA ILE A 782 4.09 -4.76 -7.55
C ILE A 782 3.18 -4.51 -8.75
N THR A 783 1.92 -4.91 -8.62
CA THR A 783 0.86 -4.82 -9.64
C THR A 783 0.39 -3.37 -9.88
N SER A 784 0.16 -3.03 -11.15
CA SER A 784 -0.56 -1.81 -11.54
C SER A 784 -1.99 -1.85 -11.00
N HIS A 785 -2.46 -0.72 -10.48
CA HIS A 785 -3.86 -0.54 -10.05
C HIS A 785 -4.62 0.44 -10.97
N VAL A 786 -4.17 0.56 -12.22
CA VAL A 786 -4.88 1.31 -13.28
C VAL A 786 -6.00 0.45 -13.91
N PHE A 787 -5.86 -0.88 -13.83
CA PHE A 787 -6.80 -1.90 -14.32
C PHE A 787 -6.98 -1.94 -15.86
N ASP A 788 -6.04 -1.37 -16.63
CA ASP A 788 -6.02 -1.40 -18.09
C ASP A 788 -5.06 -2.47 -18.66
N VAL A 789 -5.17 -2.74 -19.96
CA VAL A 789 -4.29 -3.69 -20.67
C VAL A 789 -3.19 -2.93 -21.39
N VAL A 790 -1.98 -2.96 -20.81
CA VAL A 790 -0.81 -2.27 -21.36
C VAL A 790 -0.39 -2.90 -22.70
N ARG A 791 -0.47 -2.11 -23.78
CA ARG A 791 -0.26 -2.60 -25.16
C ARG A 791 1.22 -2.63 -25.55
N LYS A 792 1.58 -3.51 -26.50
CA LYS A 792 2.94 -3.56 -27.10
C LYS A 792 3.42 -2.26 -27.76
N THR A 793 2.50 -1.37 -28.12
CA THR A 793 2.78 -0.03 -28.67
C THR A 793 2.86 1.07 -27.61
N ASN A 794 2.97 0.71 -26.32
CA ASN A 794 3.14 1.68 -25.25
C ASN A 794 4.58 2.25 -25.29
N VAL A 795 4.72 3.56 -25.15
CA VAL A 795 6.00 4.30 -25.22
C VAL A 795 7.03 3.88 -24.15
N GLY A 796 6.61 3.23 -23.08
CA GLY A 796 7.49 2.61 -22.09
C GLY A 796 8.05 1.24 -22.51
N THR A 797 7.59 0.66 -23.62
CA THR A 797 7.95 -0.71 -24.06
C THR A 797 8.46 -0.75 -25.51
N GLN A 798 7.74 -0.10 -26.44
CA GLN A 798 8.05 -0.13 -27.86
C GLN A 798 9.40 0.54 -28.14
N GLY A 799 10.31 -0.19 -28.81
CA GLY A 799 11.68 0.29 -29.09
C GLY A 799 12.56 0.52 -27.85
N VAL A 800 12.17 0.02 -26.67
CA VAL A 800 12.97 0.10 -25.44
C VAL A 800 13.77 -1.20 -25.27
N THR A 801 15.03 -1.09 -24.81
CA THR A 801 15.88 -2.23 -24.44
C THR A 801 15.17 -3.14 -23.42
N PRO A 802 15.06 -4.46 -23.65
CA PRO A 802 14.24 -5.38 -22.86
C PRO A 802 14.33 -5.26 -21.33
N THR A 803 15.51 -5.18 -20.71
CA THR A 803 15.60 -5.07 -19.24
C THR A 803 15.13 -3.72 -18.68
N SER A 804 15.08 -2.70 -19.55
CA SER A 804 14.65 -1.34 -19.23
C SER A 804 13.23 -1.02 -19.70
N ALA A 805 12.60 -1.92 -20.46
CA ALA A 805 11.22 -1.80 -20.90
C ALA A 805 10.26 -1.93 -19.70
N MET A 806 9.10 -1.28 -19.82
CA MET A 806 7.99 -1.51 -18.90
C MET A 806 7.50 -2.96 -19.06
N PRO A 807 7.27 -3.68 -17.95
CA PRO A 807 6.58 -4.98 -18.00
C PRO A 807 5.17 -4.80 -18.56
N ILE A 808 4.78 -5.62 -19.55
CA ILE A 808 3.43 -5.67 -20.14
C ILE A 808 2.98 -7.13 -20.25
N PRO A 809 1.69 -7.46 -20.46
CA PRO A 809 1.23 -8.86 -20.48
C PRO A 809 1.99 -9.71 -21.51
N TYR A 810 2.33 -9.08 -22.64
CA TYR A 810 3.07 -9.67 -23.75
C TYR A 810 4.53 -10.05 -23.40
N THR A 811 5.13 -9.45 -22.37
CA THR A 811 6.55 -9.61 -21.98
C THR A 811 6.75 -10.19 -20.57
N GLN A 812 5.67 -10.54 -19.87
CA GLN A 812 5.70 -11.26 -18.59
C GLN A 812 6.12 -12.73 -18.74
N SER A 813 6.32 -13.42 -17.63
CA SER A 813 6.74 -14.83 -17.57
C SER A 813 5.78 -15.79 -18.28
N CYS A 814 4.47 -15.51 -18.26
CA CYS A 814 3.44 -16.24 -19.01
C CYS A 814 3.49 -15.97 -20.53
N GLY A 815 4.09 -14.85 -20.96
CA GLY A 815 4.11 -14.36 -22.34
C GLY A 815 4.97 -15.16 -23.32
N THR A 816 5.55 -16.29 -22.92
CA THR A 816 6.41 -17.15 -23.77
C THR A 816 5.77 -17.66 -25.06
N CYS A 817 4.44 -17.62 -25.17
CA CYS A 817 3.68 -17.94 -26.39
C CYS A 817 3.60 -16.79 -27.41
N HIS A 818 4.11 -15.60 -27.10
CA HIS A 818 4.07 -14.41 -27.94
C HIS A 818 5.40 -14.19 -28.70
N ASP A 819 5.34 -13.49 -29.85
CA ASP A 819 6.53 -13.15 -30.65
C ASP A 819 6.96 -11.70 -30.35
N PRO A 820 8.01 -11.48 -29.54
CA PRO A 820 8.45 -10.14 -29.17
C PRO A 820 9.11 -9.37 -30.31
N SER A 821 9.38 -9.98 -31.48
CA SER A 821 9.96 -9.25 -32.62
C SER A 821 9.03 -8.14 -33.11
N ASP A 822 7.72 -8.27 -32.91
CA ASP A 822 6.74 -7.21 -33.14
C ASP A 822 6.98 -5.97 -32.26
N ILE A 823 7.54 -6.08 -31.04
CA ILE A 823 7.74 -4.93 -30.14
C ILE A 823 8.84 -4.00 -30.66
N GLN A 824 9.85 -4.56 -31.32
CA GLN A 824 11.03 -3.83 -31.80
C GLN A 824 10.89 -3.33 -33.25
N ASN A 825 9.85 -3.78 -33.99
CA ASN A 825 9.67 -3.50 -35.43
C ASN A 825 8.36 -2.77 -35.78
N LEU A 826 7.54 -2.40 -34.78
CA LEU A 826 6.38 -1.50 -34.92
C LEU A 826 6.79 -0.02 -34.88
#